data_AF-A0A5J4UZ23-F1
#
_entry.id   AF-A0A5J4UZ23-F1
#
_cell.length_a   1.000
_cell.length_b   1.000
_cell.length_c   1.000
_cell.angle_alpha   90.00
_cell.angle_beta   90.00
_cell.angle_gamma   90.00
#
_symmetry.space_group_name_H-M   'P 1'
#
loop_
_entity.id
_entity.type
_entity.pdbx_description
1 polymer ?
#
loop_
_entity_poly.entity_id
_entity_poly.type
_entity_poly.pdbx_seq_one_letter_code
_entity_poly.pdbx_strand_id
1 'polypeptide(L)'
;MSSLLYQKCITDLSHQTAANCPCLSTGDPRAGNGQCPAYCIGPNTPSGCVCDTNPHAYYPPQTCKSDKKCTEPSSSTVQTDSCTCSSTNYPTGCKCPANSTELTGIPQSRCECRNTGDPRAGKGECPEYCVKDSLTQQCVCDTGSQSYPSATCEKDKKCKFELATQTNVTCPCLSTGDPRAGKGQCPAYCVAKDQPNVNCVCDSNPSAQYPPSTCNSEKKCTAYSDQTVPTNSCTCSSSNHPTGCKCPTETSQLIGIPKTRCECLSTGDPRAGNGQCPKYCVKGSITSYCFCDTELSDYPQAQCIQDQKSKFELINRKSTYCQCLSAGDPRAGKGQCPAYCTSKDQPNKDCACDIGSTSYPPSQCQQEKQCTASSSSQVPTDSCTCIESNYPQGCKCPNDPQYLVGISKERCECRTTEDPRANGICPAYCIKDSLISDCECDTGSYQYPSATCTKDKACKFELINQTNTTCPCLSTVDPRDGKGQCPAYCLKGQLIQNCACDSDSITYPSQTCQIDKLCQFNLINQTQEICECLQKSDPRAGDVCPPYCVKGQLSSDCLMIQEMKQFVIKEVVDPPITDPDPSDTKPDDEQQDGPKQEQKKTEEESSSANLIMIISITVGIKKEEEFFQEEEQSLRNIIGDIKQSY
;
A
#
# COMPACT_ATOMS: atom_id res chain seq x y z
N MET A 1 -104.51 -37.39 -1.75
CA MET A 1 -103.54 -36.99 -2.78
C MET A 1 -102.14 -36.64 -2.23
N SER A 2 -101.98 -36.29 -0.95
CA SER A 2 -100.67 -35.86 -0.41
C SER A 2 -99.59 -36.95 -0.25
N SER A 3 -99.95 -38.24 -0.12
CA SER A 3 -98.95 -39.32 0.03
C SER A 3 -98.21 -39.66 -1.28
N LEU A 4 -98.85 -39.51 -2.44
CA LEU A 4 -98.23 -39.77 -3.75
C LEU A 4 -97.24 -38.68 -4.18
N LEU A 5 -97.49 -37.42 -3.81
CA LEU A 5 -96.60 -36.30 -4.09
C LEU A 5 -95.31 -36.39 -3.27
N TYR A 6 -95.42 -36.73 -1.98
CA TYR A 6 -94.26 -36.92 -1.10
C TYR A 6 -93.35 -38.08 -1.57
N GLN A 7 -93.93 -39.19 -2.02
CA GLN A 7 -93.17 -40.33 -2.55
C GLN A 7 -92.33 -39.92 -3.78
N LYS A 8 -92.89 -39.09 -4.68
CA LYS A 8 -92.18 -38.60 -5.88
C LYS A 8 -90.99 -37.70 -5.56
N CYS A 9 -91.07 -36.89 -4.50
CA CYS A 9 -89.93 -36.08 -4.05
C CYS A 9 -88.74 -36.92 -3.55
N ILE A 10 -88.96 -38.18 -3.18
CA ILE A 10 -87.90 -39.08 -2.68
C ILE A 10 -87.31 -39.90 -3.82
N THR A 11 -88.15 -40.39 -4.75
CA THR A 11 -87.71 -41.36 -5.76
C THR A 11 -87.27 -40.75 -7.08
N ASP A 12 -87.70 -39.53 -7.41
CA ASP A 12 -87.44 -38.89 -8.71
C ASP A 12 -87.38 -37.36 -8.59
N LEU A 13 -86.47 -36.86 -7.75
CA LEU A 13 -86.36 -35.42 -7.46
C LEU A 13 -85.94 -34.60 -8.70
N SER A 14 -85.12 -35.14 -9.60
CA SER A 14 -84.58 -34.42 -10.77
C SER A 14 -85.64 -33.97 -11.78
N HIS A 15 -86.80 -34.62 -11.82
CA HIS A 15 -87.91 -34.28 -12.72
C HIS A 15 -89.07 -33.54 -12.03
N GLN A 16 -88.90 -33.13 -10.77
CA GLN A 16 -89.92 -32.34 -10.04
C GLN A 16 -89.65 -30.84 -10.10
N THR A 17 -90.72 -30.05 -10.20
CA THR A 17 -90.64 -28.60 -10.10
C THR A 17 -90.48 -28.15 -8.65
N ALA A 18 -89.96 -26.95 -8.42
CA ALA A 18 -89.85 -26.36 -7.07
C ALA A 18 -91.23 -26.20 -6.38
N ALA A 19 -92.31 -26.12 -7.16
CA ALA A 19 -93.68 -26.07 -6.64
C ALA A 19 -94.15 -27.43 -6.08
N ASN A 20 -93.68 -28.54 -6.65
CA ASN A 20 -94.04 -29.89 -6.20
C ASN A 20 -93.15 -30.37 -5.06
N CYS A 21 -91.84 -30.06 -5.11
CA CYS A 21 -90.87 -30.43 -4.08
C CYS A 21 -89.96 -29.22 -3.80
N PRO A 22 -89.92 -28.69 -2.56
CA PRO A 22 -89.00 -27.60 -2.18
C PRO A 22 -87.56 -27.93 -2.56
N CYS A 23 -86.78 -26.90 -2.92
CA CYS A 23 -85.36 -27.06 -3.22
C CYS A 23 -84.61 -27.56 -1.98
N LEU A 24 -83.82 -28.62 -2.14
CA LEU A 24 -82.94 -29.09 -1.08
C LEU A 24 -81.71 -28.18 -1.01
N SER A 25 -81.28 -27.92 0.22
CA SER A 25 -80.19 -26.99 0.51
C SER A 25 -78.83 -27.51 0.00
N THR A 26 -78.64 -28.84 -0.05
CA THR A 26 -77.37 -29.45 -0.46
C THR A 26 -77.59 -30.63 -1.42
N GLY A 27 -76.90 -30.62 -2.57
CA GLY A 27 -76.94 -31.72 -3.54
C GLY A 27 -78.25 -31.85 -4.32
N ASP A 28 -79.11 -30.82 -4.34
CA ASP A 28 -80.32 -30.84 -5.17
C ASP A 28 -79.90 -30.90 -6.64
N PRO A 29 -80.26 -31.98 -7.38
CA PRO A 29 -79.87 -32.14 -8.77
C PRO A 29 -80.48 -31.05 -9.69
N ARG A 30 -81.44 -30.27 -9.18
CA ARG A 30 -82.10 -29.15 -9.87
C ARG A 30 -81.41 -27.81 -9.65
N ALA A 31 -80.44 -27.71 -8.72
CA ALA A 31 -79.73 -26.46 -8.41
C ALA A 31 -78.95 -25.94 -9.61
N GLY A 32 -79.07 -24.64 -9.91
CA GLY A 32 -78.38 -23.97 -11.02
C GLY A 32 -79.03 -24.14 -12.40
N ASN A 33 -80.06 -25.00 -12.53
CA ASN A 33 -80.76 -25.29 -13.79
C ASN A 33 -82.10 -24.52 -13.93
N GLY A 34 -82.22 -23.36 -13.29
CA GLY A 34 -83.42 -22.50 -13.32
C GLY A 34 -84.62 -22.99 -12.51
N GLN A 35 -84.59 -24.22 -11.98
CA GLN A 35 -85.61 -24.77 -11.07
C GLN A 35 -85.29 -24.47 -9.60
N CYS A 36 -84.00 -24.47 -9.22
CA CYS A 36 -83.52 -24.10 -7.89
C CYS A 36 -82.30 -23.16 -8.00
N PRO A 37 -82.09 -22.22 -7.06
CA PRO A 37 -80.96 -21.30 -7.10
C PRO A 37 -79.62 -22.06 -7.00
N ALA A 38 -78.56 -21.48 -7.56
CA ALA A 38 -77.21 -22.01 -7.37
C ALA A 38 -76.74 -21.68 -5.94
N TYR A 39 -76.22 -22.67 -5.22
CA TYR A 39 -75.66 -22.48 -3.87
C TYR A 39 -74.16 -22.19 -3.95
N CYS A 40 -73.69 -21.27 -3.11
CA CYS A 40 -72.27 -20.95 -3.05
C CYS A 40 -71.51 -22.16 -2.48
N ILE A 41 -70.52 -22.68 -3.21
CA ILE A 41 -69.67 -23.81 -2.76
C ILE A 41 -68.28 -23.35 -2.29
N GLY A 42 -68.06 -22.04 -2.24
CA GLY A 42 -66.83 -21.39 -1.80
C GLY A 42 -66.81 -19.88 -2.15
N PRO A 43 -65.79 -19.13 -1.70
CA PRO A 43 -65.74 -17.67 -1.82
C PRO A 43 -65.66 -17.14 -3.26
N ASN A 44 -65.24 -17.97 -4.23
CA ASN A 44 -65.03 -17.60 -5.63
C ASN A 44 -65.99 -18.31 -6.61
N THR A 45 -67.16 -18.77 -6.13
CA THR A 45 -68.15 -19.49 -6.95
C THR A 45 -69.09 -18.53 -7.68
N PRO A 46 -69.77 -18.93 -8.78
CA PRO A 46 -70.28 -17.98 -9.78
C PRO A 46 -71.20 -16.89 -9.22
N SER A 47 -71.10 -15.70 -9.80
CA SER A 47 -71.84 -14.49 -9.40
C SER A 47 -73.35 -14.76 -9.35
N GLY A 48 -73.97 -14.52 -8.20
CA GLY A 48 -75.41 -14.71 -7.99
C GLY A 48 -75.81 -15.96 -7.19
N CYS A 49 -74.84 -16.71 -6.65
CA CYS A 49 -75.15 -17.81 -5.74
C CYS A 49 -75.79 -17.34 -4.41
N VAL A 50 -76.63 -18.19 -3.83
CA VAL A 50 -77.22 -17.99 -2.50
C VAL A 50 -76.47 -18.81 -1.46
N CYS A 51 -76.31 -18.25 -0.25
CA CYS A 51 -75.72 -18.99 0.85
C CYS A 51 -76.70 -20.05 1.34
N ASP A 52 -76.23 -21.30 1.44
CA ASP A 52 -77.01 -22.41 1.97
C ASP A 52 -77.42 -22.09 3.42
N THR A 53 -78.70 -22.26 3.75
CA THR A 53 -79.24 -22.06 5.11
C THR A 53 -78.98 -23.26 6.03
N ASN A 54 -78.50 -24.38 5.47
CA ASN A 54 -78.12 -25.56 6.23
C ASN A 54 -76.82 -25.30 7.02
N PRO A 55 -76.85 -25.38 8.36
CA PRO A 55 -75.64 -25.19 9.18
C PRO A 55 -74.55 -26.26 8.92
N HIS A 56 -74.89 -27.38 8.29
CA HIS A 56 -73.96 -28.45 7.91
C HIS A 56 -73.58 -28.43 6.42
N ALA A 57 -73.88 -27.35 5.69
CA ALA A 57 -73.45 -27.18 4.32
C ALA A 57 -71.92 -27.23 4.20
N TYR A 58 -71.41 -27.72 3.06
CA TYR A 58 -69.99 -27.70 2.74
C TYR A 58 -69.39 -26.29 2.87
N TYR A 59 -70.18 -25.27 2.53
CA TYR A 59 -69.85 -23.87 2.75
C TYR A 59 -70.85 -23.24 3.73
N PRO A 60 -70.52 -23.22 5.05
CA PRO A 60 -71.49 -22.87 6.07
C PRO A 60 -72.11 -21.48 5.89
N PRO A 61 -73.40 -21.27 6.23
CA PRO A 61 -74.11 -20.02 6.02
C PRO A 61 -73.39 -18.78 6.57
N GLN A 62 -72.72 -18.90 7.72
CA GLN A 62 -72.00 -17.78 8.33
C GLN A 62 -70.70 -17.44 7.60
N THR A 63 -69.93 -18.46 7.20
CA THR A 63 -68.72 -18.29 6.38
C THR A 63 -69.07 -17.73 5.00
N CYS A 64 -70.13 -18.25 4.37
CA CYS A 64 -70.62 -17.77 3.09
C CYS A 64 -71.05 -16.31 3.13
N LYS A 65 -71.85 -15.91 4.14
CA LYS A 65 -72.28 -14.51 4.28
C LYS A 65 -71.10 -13.57 4.55
N SER A 66 -70.09 -14.02 5.30
CA SER A 66 -68.91 -13.21 5.59
C SER A 66 -68.01 -12.99 4.38
N ASP A 67 -67.78 -14.03 3.56
CA ASP A 67 -66.79 -13.96 2.47
C ASP A 67 -67.40 -13.47 1.15
N LYS A 68 -68.73 -13.54 0.99
CA LYS A 68 -69.42 -13.16 -0.25
C LYS A 68 -69.09 -11.71 -0.61
N LYS A 69 -68.39 -11.51 -1.73
CA LYS A 69 -68.09 -10.17 -2.26
C LYS A 69 -69.36 -9.51 -2.78
N CYS A 70 -69.47 -8.20 -2.59
CA CYS A 70 -70.58 -7.43 -3.16
C CYS A 70 -70.52 -7.41 -4.69
N THR A 71 -71.68 -7.55 -5.33
CA THR A 71 -71.85 -7.48 -6.79
C THR A 71 -72.58 -6.21 -7.23
N GLU A 72 -73.22 -5.55 -6.29
CA GLU A 72 -73.98 -4.33 -6.47
C GLU A 72 -73.03 -3.15 -6.70
N PRO A 73 -73.41 -2.19 -7.59
CA PRO A 73 -72.55 -1.05 -7.90
C PRO A 73 -72.32 -0.19 -6.65
N SER A 74 -71.17 0.47 -6.59
CA SER A 74 -70.73 1.29 -5.44
C SER A 74 -71.66 2.47 -5.08
N SER A 75 -72.58 2.85 -5.98
CA SER A 75 -73.61 3.86 -5.75
C SER A 75 -74.86 3.35 -5.03
N SER A 76 -74.98 2.03 -4.84
CA SER A 76 -76.15 1.40 -4.21
C SER A 76 -76.00 1.26 -2.68
N THR A 77 -77.05 0.76 -2.03
CA THR A 77 -77.08 0.43 -0.60
C THR A 77 -77.47 -1.03 -0.44
N VAL A 78 -76.72 -1.75 0.38
CA VAL A 78 -76.99 -3.14 0.76
C VAL A 78 -77.31 -3.22 2.25
N GLN A 79 -77.86 -4.35 2.71
CA GLN A 79 -78.02 -4.59 4.14
C GLN A 79 -76.64 -4.60 4.82
N THR A 80 -76.54 -4.00 6.00
CA THR A 80 -75.28 -3.96 6.75
C THR A 80 -74.66 -5.35 6.90
N ASP A 81 -73.38 -5.46 6.53
CA ASP A 81 -72.57 -6.68 6.57
C ASP A 81 -73.10 -7.86 5.71
N SER A 82 -74.00 -7.61 4.75
CA SER A 82 -74.52 -8.69 3.89
C SER A 82 -73.54 -9.20 2.83
N CYS A 83 -72.49 -8.41 2.54
CA CYS A 83 -71.41 -8.76 1.63
C CYS A 83 -70.14 -7.96 1.97
N THR A 84 -68.97 -8.46 1.58
CA THR A 84 -67.68 -7.79 1.77
C THR A 84 -67.35 -6.89 0.58
N CYS A 85 -66.94 -5.64 0.86
CA CYS A 85 -66.54 -4.67 -0.15
C CYS A 85 -65.37 -5.19 -1.00
N SER A 86 -65.25 -4.71 -2.24
CA SER A 86 -64.14 -4.98 -3.14
C SER A 86 -63.67 -3.68 -3.81
N SER A 87 -62.54 -3.72 -4.52
CA SER A 87 -61.99 -2.54 -5.21
C SER A 87 -62.90 -1.94 -6.29
N THR A 88 -63.87 -2.71 -6.78
CA THR A 88 -64.81 -2.28 -7.84
C THR A 88 -66.24 -2.12 -7.36
N ASN A 89 -66.65 -2.87 -6.33
CA ASN A 89 -68.01 -2.85 -5.77
C ASN A 89 -67.95 -2.63 -4.25
N TYR A 90 -68.30 -1.42 -3.81
CA TYR A 90 -68.30 -0.98 -2.41
C TYR A 90 -69.57 -0.18 -2.03
N PRO A 91 -70.77 -0.80 -2.16
CA PRO A 91 -72.03 -0.12 -1.83
C PRO A 91 -72.10 0.28 -0.35
N THR A 92 -72.93 1.27 -0.02
CA THR A 92 -73.17 1.64 1.38
C THR A 92 -73.72 0.44 2.15
N GLY A 93 -73.13 0.10 3.30
CA GLY A 93 -73.52 -1.05 4.12
C GLY A 93 -72.67 -2.31 3.91
N CYS A 94 -71.75 -2.34 2.95
CA CYS A 94 -70.83 -3.48 2.80
C CYS A 94 -69.83 -3.57 3.97
N LYS A 95 -69.43 -4.81 4.30
CA LYS A 95 -68.40 -5.11 5.29
C LYS A 95 -67.02 -4.84 4.73
N CYS A 96 -66.16 -4.14 5.47
CA CYS A 96 -64.79 -3.89 5.04
C CYS A 96 -63.92 -5.15 5.07
N PRO A 97 -63.04 -5.37 4.08
CA PRO A 97 -62.09 -6.48 4.09
C PRO A 97 -61.23 -6.51 5.36
N ALA A 98 -61.01 -7.72 5.89
CA ALA A 98 -60.13 -7.94 7.03
C ALA A 98 -58.64 -7.85 6.64
N ASN A 99 -58.31 -8.32 5.43
CA ASN A 99 -56.97 -8.17 4.86
C ASN A 99 -56.78 -6.73 4.37
N SER A 100 -55.75 -6.03 4.86
CA SER A 100 -55.52 -4.63 4.50
C SER A 100 -55.17 -4.46 3.02
N THR A 101 -54.56 -5.46 2.36
CA THR A 101 -54.22 -5.36 0.94
C THR A 101 -55.45 -5.18 0.05
N GLU A 102 -56.61 -5.71 0.48
CA GLU A 102 -57.88 -5.63 -0.23
C GLU A 102 -58.60 -4.27 -0.08
N LEU A 103 -58.07 -3.36 0.73
CA LEU A 103 -58.61 -1.99 0.86
C LEU A 103 -58.24 -1.09 -0.32
N THR A 104 -57.35 -1.54 -1.20
CA THR A 104 -56.92 -0.77 -2.36
C THR A 104 -58.11 -0.51 -3.30
N GLY A 105 -58.39 0.76 -3.60
CA GLY A 105 -59.53 1.18 -4.44
C GLY A 105 -60.85 1.34 -3.68
N ILE A 106 -60.87 1.12 -2.36
CA ILE A 106 -62.05 1.36 -1.50
C ILE A 106 -61.87 2.69 -0.75
N PRO A 107 -62.75 3.69 -0.91
CA PRO A 107 -62.56 5.01 -0.30
C PRO A 107 -62.72 5.01 1.22
N GLN A 108 -62.09 5.98 1.91
CA GLN A 108 -62.20 6.16 3.36
C GLN A 108 -63.66 6.30 3.84
N SER A 109 -64.52 6.94 3.05
CA SER A 109 -65.95 7.11 3.35
C SER A 109 -66.76 5.81 3.36
N ARG A 110 -66.16 4.70 2.95
CA ARG A 110 -66.74 3.35 3.01
C ARG A 110 -66.02 2.48 4.03
N CYS A 111 -64.69 2.51 4.01
CA CYS A 111 -63.86 1.79 4.97
C CYS A 111 -62.88 2.75 5.61
N GLU A 112 -63.00 2.96 6.91
CA GLU A 112 -62.06 3.76 7.70
C GLU A 112 -60.62 3.29 7.47
N CYS A 113 -59.67 4.21 7.61
CA CYS A 113 -58.26 3.88 7.52
C CYS A 113 -57.90 2.89 8.62
N ARG A 114 -57.19 1.81 8.27
CA ARG A 114 -56.57 0.95 9.27
C ARG A 114 -55.48 1.75 9.97
N ASN A 115 -55.11 1.33 11.19
CA ASN A 115 -54.03 1.94 11.97
C ASN A 115 -52.63 1.40 11.62
N THR A 116 -52.56 0.30 10.86
CA THR A 116 -51.31 -0.36 10.43
C THR A 116 -51.51 -0.94 9.04
N GLY A 117 -50.52 -0.75 8.16
CA GLY A 117 -50.47 -1.43 6.86
C GLY A 117 -51.64 -1.13 5.92
N ASP A 118 -52.31 0.02 6.08
CA ASP A 118 -53.33 0.48 5.12
C ASP A 118 -52.65 0.89 3.80
N PRO A 119 -52.94 0.23 2.66
CA PRO A 119 -52.30 0.54 1.39
C PRO A 119 -52.64 1.94 0.84
N ARG A 120 -53.62 2.63 1.45
CA ARG A 120 -54.05 3.99 1.12
C ARG A 120 -53.31 5.08 1.90
N ALA A 121 -52.54 4.72 2.94
CA ALA A 121 -51.79 5.67 3.75
C ALA A 121 -50.77 6.47 2.91
N GLY A 122 -50.71 7.79 3.13
CA GLY A 122 -49.79 8.70 2.42
C GLY A 122 -50.19 9.03 0.98
N LYS A 123 -51.31 8.52 0.47
CA LYS A 123 -51.81 8.78 -0.89
C LYS A 123 -52.98 9.78 -0.94
N GLY A 124 -53.20 10.53 0.13
CA GLY A 124 -54.27 11.54 0.23
C GLY A 124 -55.64 11.00 0.71
N GLU A 125 -55.84 9.69 0.71
CA GLU A 125 -57.06 9.06 1.28
C GLU A 125 -56.92 8.70 2.77
N CYS A 126 -55.71 8.39 3.22
CA CYS A 126 -55.41 8.11 4.61
C CYS A 126 -54.16 8.87 5.04
N PRO A 127 -54.07 9.32 6.32
CA PRO A 127 -52.88 9.96 6.84
C PRO A 127 -51.62 9.12 6.63
N GLU A 128 -50.49 9.79 6.40
CA GLU A 128 -49.20 9.11 6.31
C GLU A 128 -48.75 8.64 7.70
N TYR A 129 -48.15 7.45 7.79
CA TYR A 129 -47.56 6.99 9.03
C TYR A 129 -46.20 7.63 9.28
N CYS A 130 -45.94 7.96 10.54
CA CYS A 130 -44.67 8.51 10.95
C CYS A 130 -43.52 7.51 10.74
N VAL A 131 -42.39 8.02 10.21
CA VAL A 131 -41.14 7.27 10.05
C VAL A 131 -40.07 7.90 10.96
N LYS A 132 -39.32 7.06 11.68
CA LYS A 132 -38.43 7.43 12.81
C LYS A 132 -37.44 8.58 12.52
N ASP A 133 -37.01 8.76 11.29
CA ASP A 133 -36.07 9.83 10.91
C ASP A 133 -36.64 10.82 9.87
N SER A 134 -37.90 10.65 9.49
CA SER A 134 -38.59 11.47 8.49
C SER A 134 -39.94 11.98 9.00
N LEU A 135 -40.02 12.28 10.31
CA LEU A 135 -41.22 12.80 10.95
C LEU A 135 -41.70 14.11 10.30
N THR A 136 -42.98 14.15 9.95
CA THR A 136 -43.72 15.35 9.57
C THR A 136 -44.70 15.73 10.68
N GLN A 137 -45.15 16.98 10.73
CA GLN A 137 -46.14 17.40 11.73
C GLN A 137 -47.48 16.67 11.54
N GLN A 138 -47.79 16.28 10.31
CA GLN A 138 -49.08 15.72 9.90
C GLN A 138 -49.13 14.19 9.93
N CYS A 139 -47.99 13.50 10.06
CA CYS A 139 -47.99 12.04 10.14
C CYS A 139 -48.69 11.53 11.41
N VAL A 140 -49.22 10.31 11.35
CA VAL A 140 -49.88 9.63 12.49
C VAL A 140 -49.01 8.48 12.99
N CYS A 141 -48.90 8.33 14.31
CA CYS A 141 -48.12 7.28 14.93
C CYS A 141 -48.87 5.92 14.88
N ASP A 142 -48.30 4.96 14.15
CA ASP A 142 -48.86 3.62 13.96
C ASP A 142 -48.91 2.84 15.29
N THR A 143 -50.10 2.42 15.72
CA THR A 143 -50.32 1.69 16.98
C THR A 143 -49.90 0.22 16.91
N GLY A 144 -49.81 -0.37 15.71
CA GLY A 144 -49.39 -1.75 15.49
C GLY A 144 -47.93 -1.88 15.04
N SER A 145 -47.21 -0.78 14.86
CA SER A 145 -45.80 -0.80 14.50
C SER A 145 -44.93 -1.36 15.62
N GLN A 146 -44.23 -2.46 15.33
CA GLN A 146 -43.25 -3.04 16.25
C GLN A 146 -41.89 -2.32 16.20
N SER A 147 -41.52 -1.78 15.02
CA SER A 147 -40.23 -1.12 14.80
C SER A 147 -40.23 0.34 15.26
N TYR A 148 -41.40 0.98 15.24
CA TYR A 148 -41.58 2.34 15.71
C TYR A 148 -42.87 2.46 16.54
N PRO A 149 -42.85 1.97 17.79
CA PRO A 149 -44.03 1.95 18.64
C PRO A 149 -44.64 3.35 18.82
N SER A 150 -45.97 3.43 18.81
CA SER A 150 -46.71 4.70 18.91
C SER A 150 -46.24 5.60 20.06
N ALA A 151 -45.95 5.05 21.25
CA ALA A 151 -45.44 5.84 22.38
C ALA A 151 -44.07 6.49 22.11
N THR A 152 -43.17 5.80 21.41
CA THR A 152 -41.88 6.35 20.99
C THR A 152 -42.07 7.40 19.91
N CYS A 153 -42.96 7.13 18.94
CA CYS A 153 -43.28 8.06 17.87
C CYS A 153 -43.86 9.39 18.37
N GLU A 154 -44.82 9.35 19.29
CA GLU A 154 -45.43 10.55 19.88
C GLU A 154 -44.40 11.36 20.68
N LYS A 155 -43.48 10.67 21.38
CA LYS A 155 -42.38 11.30 22.09
C LYS A 155 -41.46 12.05 21.11
N ASP A 156 -41.03 11.39 20.05
CA ASP A 156 -40.13 11.99 19.05
C ASP A 156 -40.81 13.17 18.34
N LYS A 157 -42.12 13.07 18.06
CA LYS A 157 -42.92 14.16 17.46
C LYS A 157 -42.95 15.39 18.36
N LYS A 158 -43.18 15.21 19.65
CA LYS A 158 -43.10 16.30 20.65
C LYS A 158 -41.70 16.90 20.73
N CYS A 159 -40.66 16.06 20.71
CA CYS A 159 -39.28 16.54 20.77
C CYS A 159 -38.86 17.29 19.49
N LYS A 160 -39.43 16.95 18.34
CA LYS A 160 -39.11 17.61 17.06
C LYS A 160 -39.84 18.94 16.88
N PHE A 161 -41.12 18.99 17.23
CA PHE A 161 -41.99 20.13 16.88
C PHE A 161 -42.40 21.01 18.07
N GLU A 162 -42.35 20.49 19.30
CA GLU A 162 -42.82 21.18 20.50
C GLU A 162 -41.74 21.32 21.58
N LEU A 163 -40.46 21.18 21.19
CA LEU A 163 -39.31 21.06 22.08
C LEU A 163 -39.28 22.08 23.23
N ALA A 164 -39.60 23.35 22.96
CA ALA A 164 -39.56 24.44 23.93
C ALA A 164 -40.50 24.25 25.14
N THR A 165 -41.52 23.41 25.02
CA THR A 165 -42.50 23.11 26.09
C THR A 165 -42.21 21.82 26.84
N GLN A 166 -41.22 21.03 26.38
CA GLN A 166 -40.92 19.70 26.91
C GLN A 166 -39.82 19.75 27.99
N THR A 167 -39.85 18.80 28.93
CA THR A 167 -38.80 18.66 29.96
C THR A 167 -37.58 17.90 29.44
N ASN A 168 -36.46 17.96 30.16
CA ASN A 168 -35.25 17.19 29.83
C ASN A 168 -35.41 15.66 30.01
N VAL A 169 -36.40 15.23 30.80
CA VAL A 169 -36.77 13.80 30.97
C VAL A 169 -37.50 13.29 29.72
N THR A 170 -38.41 14.11 29.18
CA THR A 170 -39.16 13.77 27.98
C THR A 170 -38.30 13.92 26.72
N CYS A 171 -37.59 15.04 26.58
CA CYS A 171 -36.74 15.30 25.43
C CYS A 171 -35.34 15.66 25.93
N PRO A 172 -34.33 14.81 25.72
CA PRO A 172 -32.95 15.11 26.08
C PRO A 172 -32.55 16.51 25.58
N CYS A 173 -31.72 17.20 26.35
CA CYS A 173 -31.23 18.52 25.94
C CYS A 173 -30.47 18.40 24.62
N LEU A 174 -30.79 19.27 23.66
CA LEU A 174 -30.00 19.33 22.43
C LEU A 174 -28.58 19.79 22.75
N SER A 175 -27.63 19.42 21.91
CA SER A 175 -26.24 19.84 22.08
C SER A 175 -26.00 21.28 21.61
N THR A 176 -26.96 21.87 20.88
CA THR A 176 -26.85 23.16 20.21
C THR A 176 -28.26 23.77 20.10
N GLY A 177 -28.38 25.10 20.29
CA GLY A 177 -29.64 25.82 20.04
C GLY A 177 -30.87 25.35 20.82
N ASP A 178 -30.72 24.62 21.94
CA ASP A 178 -31.88 24.17 22.72
C ASP A 178 -32.61 25.40 23.30
N PRO A 179 -33.89 25.63 22.94
CA PRO A 179 -34.65 26.79 23.40
C PRO A 179 -34.87 26.83 24.92
N ARG A 180 -34.57 25.72 25.62
CA ARG A 180 -34.69 25.53 27.06
C ARG A 180 -33.36 25.74 27.80
N ALA A 181 -32.25 25.90 27.09
CA ALA A 181 -30.93 26.12 27.69
C ALA A 181 -30.92 27.35 28.60
N GLY A 182 -30.34 27.21 29.79
CA GLY A 182 -30.23 28.28 30.79
C GLY A 182 -31.53 28.61 31.54
N LYS A 183 -32.64 27.93 31.25
CA LYS A 183 -33.96 28.12 31.91
C LYS A 183 -34.26 27.06 32.97
N GLY A 184 -33.24 26.40 33.52
CA GLY A 184 -33.36 25.37 34.56
C GLY A 184 -33.74 23.97 34.07
N GLN A 185 -34.21 23.81 32.84
CA GLN A 185 -34.47 22.50 32.22
C GLN A 185 -33.21 21.90 31.57
N CYS A 186 -32.41 22.75 30.93
CA CYS A 186 -31.16 22.36 30.28
C CYS A 186 -30.01 23.28 30.73
N PRO A 187 -28.77 22.77 30.81
CA PRO A 187 -27.59 23.59 31.09
C PRO A 187 -27.50 24.80 30.14
N ALA A 188 -26.93 25.90 30.62
CA ALA A 188 -26.63 27.03 29.75
C ALA A 188 -25.44 26.68 28.82
N TYR A 189 -25.45 27.17 27.59
CA TYR A 189 -24.26 27.06 26.73
C TYR A 189 -23.24 28.13 27.07
N CYS A 190 -21.96 27.81 26.89
CA CYS A 190 -20.92 28.81 26.99
C CYS A 190 -20.98 29.75 25.77
N VAL A 191 -21.16 31.05 25.98
CA VAL A 191 -21.34 32.04 24.89
C VAL A 191 -20.11 32.90 24.64
N ALA A 192 -19.18 32.96 25.60
CA ALA A 192 -17.90 33.64 25.49
C ALA A 192 -16.89 33.10 26.51
N LYS A 193 -15.62 33.49 26.33
CA LYS A 193 -14.49 33.16 27.21
C LYS A 193 -14.72 33.51 28.69
N ASP A 194 -15.46 34.59 28.96
CA ASP A 194 -15.66 35.13 30.31
C ASP A 194 -17.15 35.12 30.78
N GLN A 195 -18.05 34.47 30.04
CA GLN A 195 -19.46 34.29 30.42
C GLN A 195 -19.97 32.93 29.93
N PRO A 196 -20.43 32.00 30.80
CA PRO A 196 -21.08 32.16 32.10
C PRO A 196 -20.49 31.26 33.23
N ASN A 197 -21.08 31.32 34.44
CA ASN A 197 -20.70 30.58 35.65
C ASN A 197 -20.44 29.07 35.44
N VAL A 198 -19.71 28.44 36.37
CA VAL A 198 -19.11 27.07 36.40
C VAL A 198 -19.91 25.90 35.75
N ASN A 199 -21.18 26.08 35.43
CA ASN A 199 -22.11 25.07 34.93
C ASN A 199 -22.43 25.16 33.43
N CYS A 200 -21.74 26.01 32.64
CA CYS A 200 -22.00 26.06 31.20
C CYS A 200 -21.42 24.84 30.46
N VAL A 201 -22.12 24.39 29.42
CA VAL A 201 -21.67 23.32 28.52
C VAL A 201 -21.21 23.93 27.19
N CYS A 202 -20.11 23.42 26.63
CA CYS A 202 -19.64 23.86 25.32
C CYS A 202 -20.60 23.37 24.24
N ASP A 203 -21.04 24.29 23.37
CA ASP A 203 -21.90 23.98 22.22
C ASP A 203 -21.17 23.01 21.29
N SER A 204 -21.80 21.88 20.92
CA SER A 204 -21.18 20.88 20.04
C SER A 204 -21.22 21.28 18.55
N ASN A 205 -21.90 22.38 18.19
CA ASN A 205 -21.93 22.92 16.84
C ASN A 205 -20.57 23.56 16.50
N PRO A 206 -19.84 23.07 15.48
CA PRO A 206 -18.60 23.68 15.03
C PRO A 206 -18.78 25.15 14.58
N SER A 207 -19.99 25.54 14.19
CA SER A 207 -20.34 26.88 13.74
C SER A 207 -20.94 27.78 14.84
N ALA A 208 -20.90 27.35 16.11
CA ALA A 208 -21.34 28.19 17.22
C ALA A 208 -20.48 29.47 17.31
N GLN A 209 -21.09 30.55 17.84
CA GLN A 209 -20.38 31.80 18.13
C GLN A 209 -19.13 31.58 19.00
N TYR A 210 -19.18 30.56 19.87
CA TYR A 210 -18.05 30.08 20.65
C TYR A 210 -17.79 28.60 20.32
N PRO A 211 -16.90 28.31 19.33
CA PRO A 211 -16.72 26.96 18.81
C PRO A 211 -16.32 25.95 19.90
N PRO A 212 -16.75 24.68 19.81
CA PRO A 212 -16.47 23.67 20.83
C PRO A 212 -14.98 23.50 21.14
N SER A 213 -14.11 23.56 20.13
CA SER A 213 -12.66 23.46 20.34
C SER A 213 -12.11 24.61 21.16
N THR A 214 -12.50 25.84 20.85
CA THR A 214 -12.13 27.06 21.57
C THR A 214 -12.73 27.09 22.97
N CYS A 215 -14.01 26.74 23.11
CA CYS A 215 -14.68 26.65 24.41
C CYS A 215 -14.01 25.63 25.32
N ASN A 216 -13.76 24.42 24.83
CA ASN A 216 -13.15 23.37 25.64
C ASN A 216 -11.68 23.66 25.99
N SER A 217 -10.94 24.40 25.16
CA SER A 217 -9.56 24.77 25.46
C SER A 217 -9.49 25.89 26.51
N GLU A 218 -10.39 26.87 26.41
CA GLU A 218 -10.37 28.07 27.25
C GLU A 218 -11.17 27.96 28.56
N LYS A 219 -12.02 26.94 28.71
CA LYS A 219 -12.83 26.71 29.92
C LYS A 219 -11.96 26.37 31.13
N LYS A 220 -11.53 27.39 31.88
CA LYS A 220 -10.71 27.23 33.10
C LYS A 220 -11.53 26.66 34.26
N CYS A 221 -10.88 25.85 35.09
CA CYS A 221 -11.49 25.37 36.33
C CYS A 221 -11.68 26.53 37.33
N THR A 222 -12.85 26.56 37.98
CA THR A 222 -13.11 27.45 39.13
C THR A 222 -13.20 26.70 40.45
N ALA A 223 -13.32 25.37 40.40
CA ALA A 223 -13.24 24.50 41.57
C ALA A 223 -11.84 24.60 42.19
N TYR A 224 -11.78 24.59 43.52
CA TYR A 224 -10.53 24.68 44.26
C TYR A 224 -9.65 23.43 44.03
N SER A 225 -8.34 23.57 44.20
CA SER A 225 -7.36 22.51 43.90
C SER A 225 -7.48 21.23 44.74
N ASP A 226 -8.20 21.29 45.86
CA ASP A 226 -8.53 20.16 46.74
C ASP A 226 -9.81 19.42 46.34
N GLN A 227 -10.55 19.94 45.35
CA GLN A 227 -11.80 19.35 44.88
C GLN A 227 -11.59 18.34 43.73
N THR A 228 -12.68 17.75 43.26
CA THR A 228 -12.71 16.85 42.09
C THR A 228 -13.77 17.34 41.11
N VAL A 229 -13.44 17.28 39.83
CA VAL A 229 -14.33 17.58 38.71
C VAL A 229 -14.39 16.36 37.77
N PRO A 230 -15.43 16.21 36.94
CA PRO A 230 -15.43 15.18 35.90
C PRO A 230 -14.19 15.29 35.01
N THR A 231 -13.63 14.16 34.60
CA THR A 231 -12.39 14.11 33.80
C THR A 231 -12.49 14.99 32.56
N ASN A 232 -11.50 15.86 32.35
CA ASN A 232 -11.38 16.81 31.25
C ASN A 232 -12.52 17.84 31.12
N SER A 233 -13.30 18.08 32.19
CA SER A 233 -14.43 19.02 32.16
C SER A 233 -14.03 20.51 32.16
N CYS A 234 -12.79 20.81 32.55
CA CYS A 234 -12.20 22.16 32.55
C CYS A 234 -10.67 22.07 32.51
N THR A 235 -10.00 23.13 32.04
CA THR A 235 -8.54 23.26 31.98
C THR A 235 -7.98 23.74 33.32
N CYS A 236 -6.97 23.06 33.85
CA CYS A 236 -6.28 23.43 35.08
C CYS A 236 -5.63 24.83 34.96
N SER A 237 -5.52 25.55 36.07
CA SER A 237 -4.75 26.79 36.17
C SER A 237 -3.81 26.77 37.38
N SER A 238 -2.90 27.74 37.45
CA SER A 238 -2.00 27.89 38.58
C SER A 238 -2.73 28.05 39.93
N SER A 239 -3.92 28.63 39.94
CA SER A 239 -4.73 28.82 41.15
C SER A 239 -5.78 27.72 41.38
N ASN A 240 -6.28 27.07 40.31
CA ASN A 240 -7.37 26.10 40.39
C ASN A 240 -7.03 24.84 39.55
N HIS A 241 -6.63 23.77 40.22
CA HIS A 241 -6.24 22.50 39.59
C HIS A 241 -6.83 21.28 40.33
N PRO A 242 -8.18 21.15 40.36
CA PRO A 242 -8.86 20.03 41.00
C PRO A 242 -8.50 18.68 40.35
N THR A 243 -8.74 17.58 41.05
CA THR A 243 -8.62 16.24 40.45
C THR A 243 -9.56 16.11 39.25
N GLY A 244 -9.06 15.64 38.10
CA GLY A 244 -9.85 15.46 36.88
C GLY A 244 -9.82 16.64 35.90
N CYS A 245 -9.15 17.76 36.21
CA CYS A 245 -8.96 18.83 35.22
C CYS A 245 -8.03 18.41 34.07
N LYS A 246 -8.25 19.00 32.89
CA LYS A 246 -7.41 18.84 31.71
C LYS A 246 -6.17 19.73 31.84
N CYS A 247 -5.00 19.19 31.52
CA CYS A 247 -3.77 19.97 31.54
C CYS A 247 -3.70 20.98 30.39
N PRO A 248 -3.20 22.21 30.64
CA PRO A 248 -2.91 23.17 29.58
C PRO A 248 -1.92 22.61 28.55
N THR A 249 -2.13 22.94 27.28
CA THR A 249 -1.19 22.61 26.19
C THR A 249 -0.08 23.65 26.06
N GLU A 250 -0.37 24.90 26.39
CA GLU A 250 0.63 25.98 26.43
C GLU A 250 1.58 25.77 27.61
N THR A 251 2.85 25.53 27.31
CA THR A 251 3.86 25.15 28.32
C THR A 251 3.94 26.17 29.46
N SER A 252 3.89 27.47 29.16
CA SER A 252 3.93 28.55 30.15
C SER A 252 2.78 28.51 31.17
N GLN A 253 1.66 27.87 30.84
CA GLN A 253 0.50 27.75 31.74
C GLN A 253 0.63 26.61 32.75
N LEU A 254 1.64 25.74 32.63
CA LEU A 254 1.92 24.69 33.59
C LEU A 254 2.56 25.23 34.89
N ILE A 255 3.06 26.47 34.88
CA ILE A 255 3.68 27.10 36.06
C ILE A 255 2.66 27.17 37.21
N GLY A 256 3.01 26.60 38.36
CA GLY A 256 2.14 26.54 39.55
C GLY A 256 1.16 25.36 39.59
N ILE A 257 1.15 24.50 38.57
CA ILE A 257 0.35 23.26 38.56
C ILE A 257 1.26 22.08 38.96
N PRO A 258 0.95 21.34 40.04
CA PRO A 258 1.81 20.26 40.53
C PRO A 258 1.82 19.04 39.61
N LYS A 259 2.92 18.28 39.64
CA LYS A 259 3.10 17.07 38.81
C LYS A 259 2.02 16.00 38.99
N THR A 260 1.41 15.97 40.18
CA THR A 260 0.32 15.04 40.53
C THR A 260 -1.00 15.37 39.84
N ARG A 261 -1.09 16.56 39.23
CA ARG A 261 -2.24 17.01 38.44
C ARG A 261 -1.93 16.98 36.95
N CYS A 262 -0.75 17.47 36.58
CA CYS A 262 -0.28 17.44 35.21
C CYS A 262 1.11 16.83 35.16
N GLU A 263 1.23 15.70 34.46
CA GLU A 263 2.51 15.04 34.24
C GLU A 263 3.52 16.01 33.61
N CYS A 264 4.80 15.75 33.88
CA CYS A 264 5.87 16.55 33.33
C CYS A 264 5.95 16.34 31.82
N LEU A 265 6.13 17.41 31.06
CA LEU A 265 6.36 17.30 29.63
C LEU A 265 7.68 16.58 29.35
N SER A 266 7.77 15.93 28.20
CA SER A 266 9.00 15.25 27.76
C SER A 266 10.10 16.24 27.40
N THR A 267 9.75 17.49 27.07
CA THR A 267 10.66 18.55 26.65
C THR A 267 10.14 19.90 27.15
N GLY A 268 11.04 20.83 27.46
CA GLY A 268 10.69 22.23 27.74
C GLY A 268 9.69 22.48 28.87
N ASP A 269 9.46 21.53 29.81
CA ASP A 269 8.56 21.77 30.93
C ASP A 269 9.11 22.91 31.81
N PRO A 270 8.38 24.02 32.00
CA PRO A 270 8.87 25.13 32.82
C PRO A 270 9.01 24.78 34.31
N ARG A 271 8.50 23.62 34.73
CA ARG A 271 8.66 23.06 36.08
C ARG A 271 9.89 22.14 36.19
N ALA A 272 10.76 22.07 35.18
CA ALA A 272 11.97 21.26 35.25
C ALA A 272 13.02 21.85 36.20
N GLY A 273 13.68 20.98 36.99
CA GLY A 273 14.86 21.34 37.78
C GLY A 273 14.62 22.03 39.13
N ASN A 274 13.37 22.31 39.49
CA ASN A 274 12.96 22.90 40.77
C ASN A 274 12.23 21.88 41.68
N GLY A 275 12.45 20.58 41.46
CA GLY A 275 11.91 19.49 42.29
C GLY A 275 10.48 19.05 41.93
N GLN A 276 9.78 19.79 41.06
CA GLN A 276 8.46 19.40 40.52
C GLN A 276 8.62 18.46 39.33
N CYS A 277 9.49 18.78 38.38
CA CYS A 277 9.84 17.91 37.26
C CYS A 277 11.35 17.61 37.20
N PRO A 278 11.74 16.45 36.66
CA PRO A 278 13.14 16.11 36.43
C PRO A 278 13.85 17.20 35.61
N LYS A 279 15.14 17.41 35.87
CA LYS A 279 15.97 18.28 35.02
C LYS A 279 16.31 17.52 33.74
N TYR A 280 16.23 18.16 32.57
CA TYR A 280 16.66 17.50 31.33
C TYR A 280 18.18 17.38 31.26
N CYS A 281 18.66 16.33 30.61
CA CYS A 281 20.09 16.12 30.39
C CYS A 281 20.64 17.09 29.35
N VAL A 282 21.84 17.60 29.60
CA VAL A 282 22.59 18.40 28.63
C VAL A 282 23.82 17.60 28.21
N LYS A 283 24.11 17.56 26.91
CA LYS A 283 25.30 16.88 26.36
C LYS A 283 26.56 17.36 27.09
N GLY A 284 27.35 16.42 27.63
CA GLY A 284 28.55 16.71 28.44
C GLY A 284 28.30 17.00 29.92
N SER A 285 27.06 17.22 30.37
CA SER A 285 26.71 17.49 31.77
C SER A 285 25.53 16.63 32.24
N ILE A 286 25.74 15.31 32.21
CA ILE A 286 24.74 14.29 32.55
C ILE A 286 24.86 13.94 34.05
N THR A 287 23.73 13.96 34.77
CA THR A 287 23.60 13.46 36.14
C THR A 287 22.77 12.18 36.16
N SER A 288 22.85 11.39 37.23
CA SER A 288 22.12 10.11 37.34
C SER A 288 20.59 10.27 37.40
N TYR A 289 20.08 11.49 37.56
CA TYR A 289 18.66 11.80 37.71
C TYR A 289 18.13 12.75 36.63
N CYS A 290 18.91 13.05 35.59
CA CYS A 290 18.40 13.86 34.49
C CYS A 290 17.51 13.04 33.54
N PHE A 291 16.58 13.69 32.85
CA PHE A 291 15.69 13.05 31.89
C PHE A 291 16.16 13.30 30.45
N CYS A 292 16.17 12.27 29.61
CA CYS A 292 16.56 12.39 28.20
C CYS A 292 15.40 12.91 27.36
N ASP A 293 15.58 14.11 26.82
CA ASP A 293 14.62 14.84 25.98
C ASP A 293 14.39 14.13 24.64
N THR A 294 13.15 14.12 24.14
CA THR A 294 12.72 13.43 22.91
C THR A 294 12.82 14.28 21.65
N GLU A 295 12.89 15.61 21.75
CA GLU A 295 12.79 16.54 20.61
C GLU A 295 14.08 17.34 20.34
N LEU A 296 15.15 17.12 21.11
CA LEU A 296 16.44 17.77 20.86
C LEU A 296 17.16 17.14 19.65
N SER A 297 17.28 17.90 18.56
CA SER A 297 18.08 17.52 17.37
C SER A 297 19.55 17.26 17.71
N ASP A 298 20.11 18.07 18.61
CA ASP A 298 21.57 18.10 18.88
C ASP A 298 22.00 17.08 19.94
N TYR A 299 21.04 16.50 20.64
CA TYR A 299 21.27 15.45 21.63
C TYR A 299 20.08 14.47 21.66
N PRO A 300 19.97 13.62 20.63
CA PRO A 300 18.84 12.70 20.49
C PRO A 300 18.66 11.80 21.71
N GLN A 301 17.41 11.47 22.04
CA GLN A 301 17.07 10.65 23.21
C GLN A 301 17.89 9.35 23.29
N ALA A 302 18.05 8.66 22.16
CA ALA A 302 18.83 7.41 22.08
C ALA A 302 20.29 7.63 22.49
N GLN A 303 20.92 8.71 21.99
CA GLN A 303 22.27 9.09 22.36
C GLN A 303 22.35 9.47 23.84
N CYS A 304 21.35 10.20 24.36
CA CYS A 304 21.33 10.60 25.76
C CYS A 304 21.20 9.41 26.73
N ILE A 305 20.30 8.47 26.43
CA ILE A 305 20.13 7.24 27.20
C ILE A 305 21.42 6.41 27.14
N GLN A 306 22.05 6.35 25.97
CA GLN A 306 23.33 5.68 25.80
C GLN A 306 24.40 6.32 26.67
N ASP A 307 24.54 7.64 26.69
CA ASP A 307 25.54 8.34 27.47
C ASP A 307 25.29 8.23 28.99
N GLN A 308 24.03 8.26 29.44
CA GLN A 308 23.66 7.98 30.84
C GLN A 308 24.10 6.60 31.28
N LYS A 309 23.75 5.57 30.51
CA LYS A 309 24.12 4.18 30.78
C LYS A 309 25.63 4.00 30.75
N SER A 310 26.33 4.65 29.82
CA SER A 310 27.79 4.66 29.75
C SER A 310 28.46 5.28 30.97
N LYS A 311 27.79 6.22 31.66
CA LYS A 311 28.35 6.90 32.83
C LYS A 311 28.02 6.20 34.16
N PHE A 312 26.84 5.61 34.28
CA PHE A 312 26.34 5.09 35.57
C PHE A 312 26.13 3.56 35.62
N GLU A 313 26.10 2.86 34.48
CA GLU A 313 25.74 1.42 34.41
C GLU A 313 26.72 0.58 33.55
N LEU A 314 28.03 0.76 33.77
CA LEU A 314 29.07 0.11 32.97
C LEU A 314 29.17 -1.42 33.15
N ILE A 315 28.88 -1.97 34.34
CA ILE A 315 29.29 -3.32 34.76
C ILE A 315 28.73 -4.48 33.89
N ASN A 316 27.65 -4.27 33.13
CA ASN A 316 27.00 -5.30 32.31
C ASN A 316 26.92 -4.98 30.81
N ARG A 317 27.68 -3.98 30.32
CA ARG A 317 27.51 -3.43 28.97
C ARG A 317 28.67 -3.74 28.02
N LYS A 318 28.37 -4.35 26.87
CA LYS A 318 29.35 -4.71 25.83
C LYS A 318 30.13 -3.46 25.33
N SER A 319 31.40 -3.66 24.97
CA SER A 319 32.31 -2.61 24.48
C SER A 319 31.85 -1.94 23.17
N THR A 320 31.02 -2.62 22.38
CA THR A 320 30.39 -2.06 21.17
C THR A 320 29.41 -0.92 21.48
N TYR A 321 28.84 -0.88 22.69
CA TYR A 321 27.88 0.16 23.10
C TYR A 321 28.48 1.24 24.00
N CYS A 322 29.51 0.90 24.78
CA CYS A 322 30.34 1.88 25.48
C CYS A 322 31.80 1.49 25.27
N GLN A 323 32.60 2.39 24.68
CA GLN A 323 34.04 2.21 24.62
C GLN A 323 34.61 1.89 26.01
N CYS A 324 35.63 1.05 26.06
CA CYS A 324 36.31 0.73 27.30
C CYS A 324 37.00 1.98 27.85
N LEU A 325 36.88 2.22 29.17
CA LEU A 325 37.61 3.30 29.81
C LEU A 325 39.12 2.99 29.74
N SER A 326 39.95 4.02 29.71
CA SER A 326 41.41 3.87 29.61
C SER A 326 42.07 3.49 30.94
N ALA A 327 41.34 3.60 32.05
CA ALA A 327 41.76 3.22 33.40
C ALA A 327 40.54 2.82 34.24
N GLY A 328 40.69 1.79 35.08
CA GLY A 328 39.67 1.41 36.08
C GLY A 328 38.32 0.96 35.51
N ASP A 329 38.23 0.53 34.24
CA ASP A 329 36.99 -0.01 33.69
C ASP A 329 36.57 -1.28 34.44
N PRO A 330 35.40 -1.31 35.10
CA PRO A 330 34.98 -2.48 35.89
C PRO A 330 34.70 -3.73 35.04
N ARG A 331 34.66 -3.58 33.70
CA ARG A 331 34.53 -4.66 32.72
C ARG A 331 35.88 -5.25 32.28
N ALA A 332 37.00 -4.62 32.62
CA ALA A 332 38.34 -5.05 32.22
C ALA A 332 38.63 -6.49 32.68
N GLY A 333 39.15 -7.32 31.77
CA GLY A 333 39.50 -8.72 32.04
C GLY A 333 38.30 -9.69 32.16
N LYS A 334 37.07 -9.22 31.95
CA LYS A 334 35.84 -10.03 32.00
C LYS A 334 35.25 -10.31 30.61
N GLY A 335 36.08 -10.29 29.56
CA GLY A 335 35.70 -10.58 28.17
C GLY A 335 34.97 -9.44 27.45
N GLN A 336 34.56 -8.36 28.13
CA GLN A 336 33.97 -7.18 27.49
C GLN A 336 35.00 -6.08 27.20
N CYS A 337 36.01 -5.94 28.04
CA CYS A 337 37.14 -5.02 27.83
C CYS A 337 38.47 -5.77 28.07
N PRO A 338 39.55 -5.40 27.36
CA PRO A 338 40.89 -5.94 27.62
C PRO A 338 41.27 -5.82 29.10
N ALA A 339 42.03 -6.79 29.62
CA ALA A 339 42.67 -6.63 30.93
C ALA A 339 43.74 -5.52 30.84
N TYR A 340 44.07 -4.84 31.94
CA TYR A 340 45.23 -3.94 31.96
C TYR A 340 46.49 -4.67 32.40
N CYS A 341 47.61 -4.39 31.76
CA CYS A 341 48.89 -4.99 32.12
C CYS A 341 49.35 -4.41 33.47
N THR A 342 49.68 -5.25 34.46
CA THR A 342 50.12 -4.79 35.79
C THR A 342 51.61 -5.01 36.07
N SER A 343 52.33 -5.78 35.24
CA SER A 343 53.78 -5.96 35.32
C SER A 343 54.37 -6.58 34.04
N LYS A 344 55.70 -6.56 33.92
CA LYS A 344 56.49 -7.16 32.81
C LYS A 344 56.33 -8.69 32.67
N ASP A 345 56.03 -9.38 33.77
CA ASP A 345 56.03 -10.85 33.87
C ASP A 345 54.60 -11.44 33.83
N GLN A 346 53.56 -10.62 33.59
CA GLN A 346 52.20 -11.12 33.45
C GLN A 346 52.02 -11.87 32.11
N PRO A 347 51.82 -13.20 32.14
CA PRO A 347 51.81 -14.01 30.94
C PRO A 347 50.36 -14.20 30.49
N ASN A 348 49.75 -13.23 29.79
CA ASN A 348 48.70 -13.58 28.83
C ASN A 348 48.54 -12.56 27.69
N LYS A 349 48.16 -13.11 26.54
CA LYS A 349 47.81 -12.43 25.31
C LYS A 349 46.71 -11.37 25.56
N ASP A 350 46.90 -10.17 25.01
CA ASP A 350 45.88 -9.12 24.84
C ASP A 350 45.55 -8.16 26.01
N CYS A 351 46.47 -7.91 26.96
CA CYS A 351 46.30 -6.80 27.91
C CYS A 351 46.57 -5.41 27.27
N ALA A 352 45.85 -4.36 27.68
CA ALA A 352 46.07 -2.97 27.29
C ALA A 352 46.98 -2.23 28.28
N CYS A 353 47.77 -1.26 27.79
CA CYS A 353 48.57 -0.40 28.67
C CYS A 353 47.67 0.69 29.28
N ASP A 354 47.56 0.70 30.61
CA ASP A 354 46.72 1.64 31.36
C ASP A 354 47.37 3.03 31.44
N ILE A 355 46.70 4.04 30.89
CA ILE A 355 47.16 5.44 30.82
C ILE A 355 47.33 6.06 32.22
N GLY A 356 46.56 5.60 33.21
CA GLY A 356 46.61 6.06 34.59
C GLY A 356 47.51 5.25 35.52
N SER A 357 48.16 4.19 35.02
CA SER A 357 49.00 3.32 35.85
C SER A 357 50.27 4.03 36.29
N THR A 358 50.45 4.16 37.61
CA THR A 358 51.67 4.71 38.22
C THR A 358 52.73 3.64 38.48
N SER A 359 52.34 2.37 38.59
CA SER A 359 53.24 1.24 38.85
C SER A 359 53.77 0.57 37.58
N TYR A 360 53.04 0.70 36.46
CA TYR A 360 53.47 0.23 35.14
C TYR A 360 53.09 1.28 34.09
N PRO A 361 53.86 2.38 33.99
CA PRO A 361 53.51 3.52 33.16
C PRO A 361 53.31 3.15 31.69
N PRO A 362 52.45 3.85 30.95
CA PRO A 362 52.13 3.54 29.55
C PRO A 362 53.36 3.46 28.66
N SER A 363 54.29 4.40 28.82
CA SER A 363 55.53 4.44 28.04
C SER A 363 56.39 3.19 28.28
N GLN A 364 56.51 2.77 29.54
CA GLN A 364 57.24 1.56 29.92
C GLN A 364 56.53 0.30 29.41
N CYS A 365 55.20 0.21 29.55
CA CYS A 365 54.39 -0.90 29.05
C CYS A 365 54.45 -1.04 27.52
N GLN A 366 54.44 0.07 26.78
CA GLN A 366 54.53 0.05 25.32
C GLN A 366 55.95 -0.30 24.84
N GLN A 367 56.98 0.19 25.54
CA GLN A 367 58.38 -0.10 25.21
C GLN A 367 58.71 -1.57 25.46
N GLU A 368 58.27 -2.14 26.58
CA GLU A 368 58.53 -3.53 26.95
C GLU A 368 57.71 -4.55 26.12
N LYS A 369 56.72 -4.09 25.31
CA LYS A 369 56.01 -4.91 24.33
C LYS A 369 56.74 -5.10 23.00
N GLN A 370 57.88 -4.44 22.77
CA GLN A 370 58.68 -4.55 21.55
C GLN A 370 59.80 -5.58 21.72
N CYS A 371 60.16 -6.30 20.66
CA CYS A 371 61.27 -7.25 20.71
C CYS A 371 62.63 -6.53 20.81
N THR A 372 63.47 -6.99 21.73
CA THR A 372 64.87 -6.54 21.89
C THR A 372 65.88 -7.59 21.44
N ALA A 373 65.44 -8.84 21.25
CA ALA A 373 66.27 -9.92 20.74
C ALA A 373 66.56 -9.71 19.25
N SER A 374 67.78 -10.07 18.81
CA SER A 374 68.21 -9.87 17.42
C SER A 374 67.33 -10.62 16.43
N SER A 375 67.19 -10.12 15.21
CA SER A 375 66.36 -10.72 14.14
C SER A 375 66.75 -12.15 13.73
N SER A 376 67.94 -12.60 14.09
CA SER A 376 68.46 -13.96 13.89
C SER A 376 68.16 -14.92 15.04
N SER A 377 67.61 -14.44 16.16
CA SER A 377 67.31 -15.25 17.34
C SER A 377 65.89 -15.83 17.31
N GLN A 378 65.59 -16.70 18.27
CA GLN A 378 64.26 -17.28 18.49
C GLN A 378 63.73 -16.83 19.86
N VAL A 379 62.48 -16.40 19.90
CA VAL A 379 61.74 -16.06 21.11
C VAL A 379 60.49 -16.95 21.20
N PRO A 380 59.88 -17.13 22.38
CA PRO A 380 58.59 -17.81 22.49
C PRO A 380 57.53 -17.14 21.59
N THR A 381 56.65 -17.92 20.99
CA THR A 381 55.62 -17.42 20.08
C THR A 381 54.76 -16.33 20.73
N ASP A 382 54.61 -15.20 20.05
CA ASP A 382 53.89 -13.99 20.45
C ASP A 382 54.44 -13.27 21.70
N SER A 383 55.67 -13.56 22.14
CA SER A 383 56.20 -12.99 23.39
C SER A 383 56.52 -11.49 23.32
N CYS A 384 56.73 -10.95 22.12
CA CYS A 384 57.03 -9.54 21.89
C CYS A 384 56.61 -9.15 20.46
N THR A 385 56.41 -7.86 20.21
CA THR A 385 56.03 -7.33 18.89
C THR A 385 57.29 -7.07 18.05
N CYS A 386 57.32 -7.60 16.82
CA CYS A 386 58.41 -7.36 15.88
C CYS A 386 58.54 -5.85 15.59
N ILE A 387 59.76 -5.36 15.47
CA ILE A 387 60.06 -3.98 15.00
C ILE A 387 61.09 -4.04 13.87
N GLU A 388 61.26 -2.94 13.13
CA GLU A 388 62.17 -2.84 11.98
C GLU A 388 63.59 -3.36 12.28
N SER A 389 64.13 -3.08 13.46
CA SER A 389 65.50 -3.48 13.84
C SER A 389 65.61 -4.86 14.50
N ASN A 390 64.50 -5.40 15.05
CA ASN A 390 64.48 -6.61 15.88
C ASN A 390 63.20 -7.43 15.61
N TYR A 391 63.33 -8.48 14.80
CA TYR A 391 62.25 -9.37 14.38
C TYR A 391 62.62 -10.87 14.52
N PRO A 392 62.89 -11.35 15.75
CA PRO A 392 63.28 -12.74 15.99
C PRO A 392 62.17 -13.73 15.58
N GLN A 393 62.54 -14.99 15.33
CA GLN A 393 61.54 -16.03 15.06
C GLN A 393 60.64 -16.22 16.29
N GLY A 394 59.32 -16.11 16.10
CA GLY A 394 58.32 -16.19 17.17
C GLY A 394 57.76 -14.85 17.64
N CYS A 395 58.24 -13.71 17.14
CA CYS A 395 57.63 -12.41 17.47
C CYS A 395 56.22 -12.25 16.84
N LYS A 396 55.38 -11.44 17.49
CA LYS A 396 54.05 -11.03 17.00
C LYS A 396 54.21 -9.89 15.99
N CYS A 397 53.53 -9.99 14.85
CA CYS A 397 53.56 -8.94 13.85
C CYS A 397 52.80 -7.69 14.28
N PRO A 398 53.31 -6.47 13.98
CA PRO A 398 52.59 -5.23 14.25
C PRO A 398 51.19 -5.19 13.62
N ASN A 399 50.24 -4.59 14.36
CA ASN A 399 48.87 -4.42 13.90
C ASN A 399 48.66 -3.19 13.01
N ASP A 400 49.53 -2.19 13.13
CA ASP A 400 49.52 -1.01 12.27
C ASP A 400 50.44 -1.26 11.06
N PRO A 401 49.93 -1.11 9.82
CA PRO A 401 50.72 -1.37 8.61
C PRO A 401 52.07 -0.66 8.60
N GLN A 402 52.15 0.60 9.06
CA GLN A 402 53.37 1.41 8.97
C GLN A 402 54.58 0.79 9.69
N TYR A 403 54.36 -0.05 10.70
CA TYR A 403 55.42 -0.71 11.46
C TYR A 403 55.90 -2.03 10.84
N LEU A 404 55.32 -2.47 9.72
CA LEU A 404 55.80 -3.63 8.97
C LEU A 404 56.99 -3.30 8.08
N VAL A 405 57.28 -2.03 7.81
CA VAL A 405 58.39 -1.60 6.96
C VAL A 405 59.71 -2.19 7.49
N GLY A 406 60.49 -2.80 6.61
CA GLY A 406 61.77 -3.44 6.93
C GLY A 406 61.67 -4.85 7.56
N ILE A 407 60.47 -5.33 7.93
CA ILE A 407 60.26 -6.68 8.45
C ILE A 407 60.02 -7.66 7.31
N SER A 408 60.79 -8.76 7.25
CA SER A 408 60.71 -9.72 6.14
C SER A 408 59.40 -10.54 6.14
N LYS A 409 58.99 -11.00 4.94
CA LYS A 409 57.75 -11.77 4.76
C LYS A 409 57.77 -13.13 5.45
N GLU A 410 58.96 -13.70 5.67
CA GLU A 410 59.18 -14.96 6.38
C GLU A 410 58.97 -14.82 7.89
N ARG A 411 58.84 -13.59 8.39
CA ARG A 411 58.55 -13.27 9.80
C ARG A 411 57.13 -12.78 9.97
N CYS A 412 56.73 -11.86 9.10
CA CYS A 412 55.38 -11.34 9.05
C CYS A 412 54.82 -11.47 7.65
N GLU A 413 53.83 -12.34 7.50
CA GLU A 413 53.12 -12.52 6.23
C GLU A 413 52.63 -11.17 5.70
N CYS A 414 52.55 -11.06 4.38
CA CYS A 414 52.05 -9.86 3.72
C CYS A 414 50.57 -9.65 4.07
N ARG A 415 50.21 -8.43 4.45
CA ARG A 415 48.80 -8.08 4.70
C ARG A 415 48.05 -7.98 3.42
N THR A 416 46.83 -8.50 3.39
CA THR A 416 45.96 -8.51 2.21
C THR A 416 45.55 -7.13 1.72
N THR A 417 45.57 -6.11 2.58
CA THR A 417 45.23 -4.71 2.25
C THR A 417 46.34 -3.77 2.73
N GLU A 418 46.71 -2.78 1.92
CA GLU A 418 47.58 -1.64 2.30
C GLU A 418 48.89 -2.03 3.02
N ASP A 419 49.49 -3.18 2.69
CA ASP A 419 50.82 -3.52 3.21
C ASP A 419 51.86 -2.52 2.65
N PRO A 420 52.55 -1.73 3.49
CA PRO A 420 53.51 -0.74 2.99
C PRO A 420 54.74 -1.38 2.37
N ARG A 421 54.91 -2.70 2.51
CA ARG A 421 55.94 -3.48 1.82
C ARG A 421 55.54 -3.91 0.40
N ALA A 422 54.36 -3.52 -0.09
CA ALA A 422 53.92 -3.75 -1.46
C ALA A 422 54.87 -3.09 -2.48
N ASN A 423 54.95 -3.65 -3.69
CA ASN A 423 55.92 -3.27 -4.74
C ASN A 423 57.38 -3.57 -4.37
N GLY A 424 57.63 -4.73 -3.74
CA GLY A 424 58.99 -5.18 -3.43
C GLY A 424 59.00 -6.49 -2.65
N ILE A 425 58.96 -6.39 -1.31
CA ILE A 425 58.95 -7.55 -0.41
C ILE A 425 57.61 -8.29 -0.48
N CYS A 426 56.51 -7.54 -0.64
CA CYS A 426 55.17 -8.07 -0.83
C CYS A 426 54.65 -7.83 -2.26
N PRO A 427 53.74 -8.69 -2.77
CA PRO A 427 53.09 -8.50 -4.06
C PRO A 427 52.40 -7.13 -4.18
N ALA A 428 52.34 -6.58 -5.39
CA ALA A 428 51.56 -5.38 -5.68
C ALA A 428 50.06 -5.74 -5.73
N TYR A 429 49.19 -4.94 -5.14
CA TYR A 429 47.75 -5.16 -5.25
C TYR A 429 47.17 -4.58 -6.53
N CYS A 430 46.20 -5.29 -7.12
CA CYS A 430 45.56 -4.85 -8.35
C CYS A 430 44.70 -3.60 -8.14
N ILE A 431 44.81 -2.64 -9.07
CA ILE A 431 43.99 -1.42 -9.12
C ILE A 431 43.11 -1.49 -10.37
N LYS A 432 41.81 -1.24 -10.24
CA LYS A 432 40.80 -1.42 -11.30
C LYS A 432 41.18 -0.74 -12.63
N ASP A 433 41.53 0.55 -12.58
CA ASP A 433 41.83 1.33 -13.79
C ASP A 433 43.27 1.17 -14.31
N SER A 434 44.15 0.52 -13.53
CA SER A 434 45.58 0.33 -13.83
C SER A 434 46.00 -1.14 -13.68
N LEU A 435 45.14 -2.06 -14.13
CA LEU A 435 45.37 -3.49 -13.95
C LEU A 435 46.62 -3.97 -14.73
N ILE A 436 47.56 -4.62 -14.02
CA ILE A 436 48.79 -5.25 -14.57
C ILE A 436 48.75 -6.78 -14.37
N SER A 437 49.54 -7.54 -15.12
CA SER A 437 49.51 -9.02 -15.06
C SER A 437 50.00 -9.60 -13.74
N ASP A 438 50.90 -8.90 -13.05
CA ASP A 438 51.65 -9.48 -11.92
C ASP A 438 51.11 -9.02 -10.55
N CYS A 439 49.96 -8.34 -10.52
CA CYS A 439 49.32 -7.91 -9.28
C CYS A 439 48.47 -9.02 -8.63
N GLU A 440 48.33 -8.97 -7.30
CA GLU A 440 47.49 -9.85 -6.49
C GLU A 440 46.10 -9.23 -6.26
N CYS A 441 45.04 -10.03 -6.32
CA CYS A 441 43.66 -9.56 -6.09
C CYS A 441 43.34 -9.55 -4.59
N ASP A 442 43.15 -8.36 -4.03
CA ASP A 442 42.88 -8.12 -2.61
C ASP A 442 41.54 -8.72 -2.15
N THR A 443 41.59 -9.65 -1.18
CA THR A 443 40.43 -10.33 -0.57
C THR A 443 39.67 -9.47 0.44
N GLY A 444 40.29 -8.42 0.98
CA GLY A 444 39.69 -7.46 1.91
C GLY A 444 39.21 -6.16 1.25
N SER A 445 39.47 -5.96 -0.05
CA SER A 445 39.05 -4.75 -0.76
C SER A 445 37.55 -4.67 -0.96
N TYR A 446 36.91 -3.66 -0.36
CA TYR A 446 35.51 -3.33 -0.63
C TYR A 446 35.32 -2.62 -1.98
N GLN A 447 36.33 -1.88 -2.44
CA GLN A 447 36.24 -1.05 -3.66
C GLN A 447 36.52 -1.86 -4.93
N TYR A 448 37.39 -2.87 -4.83
CA TYR A 448 37.70 -3.78 -5.92
C TYR A 448 37.76 -5.22 -5.40
N PRO A 449 36.58 -5.82 -5.14
CA PRO A 449 36.50 -7.15 -4.53
C PRO A 449 37.29 -8.19 -5.31
N SER A 450 37.97 -9.10 -4.60
CA SER A 450 38.82 -10.14 -5.20
C SER A 450 38.16 -10.89 -6.35
N ALA A 451 36.88 -11.27 -6.23
CA ALA A 451 36.14 -11.96 -7.30
C ALA A 451 36.01 -11.11 -8.58
N THR A 452 35.76 -9.81 -8.44
CA THR A 452 35.71 -8.86 -9.56
C THR A 452 37.11 -8.68 -10.16
N CYS A 453 38.13 -8.53 -9.31
CA CYS A 453 39.51 -8.39 -9.74
C CYS A 453 40.02 -9.61 -10.52
N THR A 454 39.78 -10.83 -10.03
CA THR A 454 40.20 -12.05 -10.72
C THR A 454 39.53 -12.18 -12.07
N LYS A 455 38.24 -11.83 -12.15
CA LYS A 455 37.48 -11.81 -13.41
C LYS A 455 38.08 -10.80 -14.40
N ASP A 456 38.31 -9.56 -13.98
CA ASP A 456 38.87 -8.52 -14.82
C ASP A 456 40.29 -8.88 -15.31
N LYS A 457 41.09 -9.52 -14.44
CA LYS A 457 42.44 -10.02 -14.78
C LYS A 457 42.39 -11.14 -15.82
N ALA A 458 41.47 -12.09 -15.66
CA ALA A 458 41.25 -13.15 -16.62
C ALA A 458 40.78 -12.59 -17.99
N CYS A 459 39.88 -11.61 -17.99
CA CYS A 459 39.38 -11.00 -19.22
C CYS A 459 40.40 -10.11 -19.93
N LYS A 460 41.33 -9.50 -19.19
CA LYS A 460 42.37 -8.63 -19.77
C LYS A 460 43.59 -9.39 -20.28
N PHE A 461 44.07 -10.40 -19.54
CA PHE A 461 45.35 -11.07 -19.84
C PHE A 461 45.21 -12.51 -20.35
N GLU A 462 44.09 -13.17 -20.11
CA GLU A 462 43.89 -14.59 -20.45
C GLU A 462 42.65 -14.82 -21.32
N LEU A 463 42.21 -13.80 -22.04
CA LEU A 463 40.92 -13.77 -22.76
C LEU A 463 40.66 -15.02 -23.60
N ILE A 464 41.67 -15.56 -24.29
CA ILE A 464 41.54 -16.74 -25.17
C ILE A 464 41.10 -18.03 -24.44
N ASN A 465 41.35 -18.12 -23.13
CA ASN A 465 41.01 -19.29 -22.30
C ASN A 465 39.70 -19.10 -21.53
N GLN A 466 38.99 -17.98 -21.72
CA GLN A 466 37.78 -17.66 -20.96
C GLN A 466 36.51 -17.92 -21.77
N THR A 467 35.44 -18.35 -21.09
CA THR A 467 34.11 -18.49 -21.70
C THR A 467 33.43 -17.14 -21.89
N ASN A 468 32.38 -17.10 -22.72
CA ASN A 468 31.55 -15.91 -22.89
C ASN A 468 30.75 -15.52 -21.63
N THR A 469 30.52 -16.46 -20.71
CA THR A 469 29.89 -16.22 -19.41
C THR A 469 30.84 -15.52 -18.43
N THR A 470 32.13 -15.85 -18.48
CA THR A 470 33.16 -15.21 -17.65
C THR A 470 33.59 -13.88 -18.24
N CYS A 471 33.88 -13.82 -19.53
CA CYS A 471 34.30 -12.61 -20.23
C CYS A 471 33.40 -12.40 -21.45
N PRO A 472 32.56 -11.35 -21.47
CA PRO A 472 31.74 -11.01 -22.63
C PRO A 472 32.56 -11.02 -23.92
N CYS A 473 31.94 -11.43 -25.04
CA CYS A 473 32.61 -11.39 -26.33
C CYS A 473 32.93 -9.94 -26.70
N LEU A 474 34.18 -9.69 -27.10
CA LEU A 474 34.59 -8.37 -27.57
C LEU A 474 34.12 -8.17 -29.02
N SER A 475 33.67 -6.95 -29.33
CA SER A 475 33.42 -6.46 -30.68
C SER A 475 34.75 -6.19 -31.37
N THR A 476 34.95 -6.76 -32.56
CA THR A 476 36.21 -6.81 -33.31
C THR A 476 37.39 -7.52 -32.60
N VAL A 477 38.05 -8.45 -33.30
CA VAL A 477 39.33 -9.06 -32.87
C VAL A 477 39.25 -9.87 -31.57
N ASP A 478 38.08 -10.37 -31.16
CA ASP A 478 38.02 -11.36 -30.07
C ASP A 478 38.74 -12.65 -30.52
N PRO A 479 39.83 -13.08 -29.86
CA PRO A 479 40.59 -14.27 -30.27
C PRO A 479 39.79 -15.59 -30.19
N ARG A 480 38.60 -15.55 -29.56
CA ARG A 480 37.65 -16.66 -29.44
C ARG A 480 36.58 -16.66 -30.54
N ASP A 481 36.60 -15.68 -31.43
CA ASP A 481 35.67 -15.57 -32.55
C ASP A 481 35.62 -16.87 -33.39
N GLY A 482 34.42 -17.32 -33.72
CA GLY A 482 34.17 -18.53 -34.52
C GLY A 482 34.60 -19.86 -33.87
N LYS A 483 35.12 -19.87 -32.64
CA LYS A 483 35.59 -21.09 -31.93
C LYS A 483 34.55 -21.65 -30.96
N GLY A 484 33.27 -21.30 -31.15
CA GLY A 484 32.14 -21.81 -30.35
C GLY A 484 31.88 -21.09 -29.02
N GLN A 485 32.85 -20.34 -28.49
CA GLN A 485 32.65 -19.48 -27.31
C GLN A 485 32.02 -18.13 -27.69
N CYS A 486 32.43 -17.56 -28.82
CA CYS A 486 31.87 -16.35 -29.38
C CYS A 486 31.35 -16.62 -30.81
N PRO A 487 30.24 -15.97 -31.22
CA PRO A 487 29.71 -16.13 -32.57
C PRO A 487 30.69 -15.57 -33.59
N ALA A 488 30.87 -16.29 -34.72
CA ALA A 488 31.64 -15.81 -35.87
C ALA A 488 31.17 -14.40 -36.29
N TYR A 489 32.03 -13.40 -36.37
CA TYR A 489 31.62 -12.10 -36.91
C TYR A 489 31.52 -12.12 -38.44
N CYS A 490 30.52 -11.43 -38.98
CA CYS A 490 30.28 -11.38 -40.41
C CYS A 490 31.37 -10.56 -41.13
N LEU A 491 31.90 -11.09 -42.25
CA LEU A 491 32.85 -10.38 -43.12
C LEU A 491 32.15 -9.93 -44.40
N LYS A 492 32.39 -8.67 -44.81
CA LYS A 492 31.83 -8.10 -46.04
C LYS A 492 32.29 -8.93 -47.25
N GLY A 493 31.33 -9.45 -48.02
CA GLY A 493 31.60 -10.32 -49.19
C GLY A 493 31.77 -11.82 -48.87
N GLN A 494 31.77 -12.22 -47.60
CA GLN A 494 31.84 -13.62 -47.15
C GLN A 494 30.81 -13.90 -46.06
N LEU A 495 29.55 -13.52 -46.33
CA LEU A 495 28.49 -13.70 -45.36
C LEU A 495 28.11 -15.18 -45.22
N ILE A 496 27.97 -15.63 -43.97
CA ILE A 496 27.42 -16.94 -43.63
C ILE A 496 26.17 -16.74 -42.78
N GLN A 497 25.20 -17.67 -42.87
CA GLN A 497 23.88 -17.48 -42.26
C GLN A 497 23.93 -17.27 -40.73
N ASN A 498 24.92 -17.86 -40.05
CA ASN A 498 25.01 -17.87 -38.59
C ASN A 498 26.05 -16.89 -38.01
N CYS A 499 26.60 -15.97 -38.81
CA CYS A 499 27.51 -14.95 -38.26
C CYS A 499 26.75 -13.83 -37.53
N ALA A 500 27.42 -13.16 -36.58
CA ALA A 500 26.93 -11.98 -35.88
C ALA A 500 27.42 -10.69 -36.55
N CYS A 501 26.56 -9.66 -36.60
CA CYS A 501 26.95 -8.35 -37.09
C CYS A 501 27.56 -7.52 -35.97
N ASP A 502 28.80 -7.11 -36.18
CA ASP A 502 29.62 -6.38 -35.21
C ASP A 502 29.14 -4.92 -35.08
N SER A 503 28.82 -4.49 -33.85
CA SER A 503 28.37 -3.12 -33.55
C SER A 503 29.45 -2.08 -33.74
N ASP A 504 30.72 -2.46 -33.55
CA ASP A 504 31.84 -1.51 -33.47
C ASP A 504 32.73 -1.58 -34.72
N SER A 505 32.34 -2.39 -35.71
CA SER A 505 33.03 -2.50 -36.99
C SER A 505 32.89 -1.20 -37.80
N ILE A 506 34.02 -0.54 -38.02
CA ILE A 506 34.11 0.67 -38.85
C ILE A 506 33.99 0.34 -40.34
N THR A 507 34.47 -0.83 -40.77
CA THR A 507 34.55 -1.22 -42.19
C THR A 507 33.31 -1.97 -42.69
N TYR A 508 32.58 -2.60 -41.78
CA TYR A 508 31.33 -3.29 -42.06
C TYR A 508 30.33 -3.06 -40.93
N PRO A 509 29.74 -1.85 -40.88
CA PRO A 509 28.85 -1.46 -39.78
C PRO A 509 27.70 -2.44 -39.61
N SER A 510 27.28 -2.66 -38.36
CA SER A 510 26.24 -3.63 -38.02
C SER A 510 24.97 -3.48 -38.88
N GLN A 511 24.52 -2.26 -39.13
CA GLN A 511 23.32 -2.01 -39.94
C GLN A 511 23.50 -2.48 -41.39
N THR A 512 24.63 -2.17 -42.03
CA THR A 512 24.96 -2.66 -43.37
C THR A 512 25.05 -4.18 -43.38
N CYS A 513 25.66 -4.77 -42.36
CA CYS A 513 25.76 -6.22 -42.22
C CYS A 513 24.40 -6.91 -42.11
N GLN A 514 23.46 -6.35 -41.34
CA GLN A 514 22.13 -6.93 -41.19
C GLN A 514 21.35 -6.88 -42.51
N ILE A 515 21.47 -5.78 -43.26
CA ILE A 515 20.84 -5.64 -44.59
C ILE A 515 21.40 -6.70 -45.54
N ASP A 516 22.72 -6.80 -45.68
CA ASP A 516 23.37 -7.80 -46.53
C ASP A 516 22.93 -9.23 -46.15
N LYS A 517 22.70 -9.49 -44.84
CA LYS A 517 22.24 -10.80 -44.33
C LYS A 517 20.81 -11.12 -44.72
N LEU A 518 19.91 -10.13 -44.66
CA LEU A 518 18.55 -10.26 -45.14
C LEU A 518 18.52 -10.48 -46.66
N CYS A 519 19.32 -9.73 -47.41
CA CYS A 519 19.36 -9.82 -48.87
C CYS A 519 19.97 -11.13 -49.37
N GLN A 520 20.91 -11.73 -48.62
CA GLN A 520 21.53 -13.00 -49.02
C GLN A 520 20.75 -14.23 -48.57
N PHE A 521 20.18 -14.25 -47.36
CA PHE A 521 19.57 -15.45 -46.78
C PHE A 521 18.04 -15.41 -46.64
N ASN A 522 17.41 -14.25 -46.81
CA ASN A 522 15.97 -14.09 -46.64
C ASN A 522 15.34 -13.18 -47.71
N LEU A 523 15.88 -13.24 -48.93
CA LEU A 523 15.54 -12.33 -50.02
C LEU A 523 14.04 -12.28 -50.32
N ILE A 524 13.35 -13.42 -50.31
CA ILE A 524 11.91 -13.53 -50.67
C ILE A 524 10.98 -12.68 -49.78
N ASN A 525 11.40 -12.37 -48.55
CA ASN A 525 10.61 -11.61 -47.59
C ASN A 525 11.04 -10.15 -47.48
N GLN A 526 11.89 -9.65 -48.38
CA GLN A 526 12.39 -8.26 -48.34
C GLN A 526 11.78 -7.37 -49.41
N THR A 527 11.62 -6.09 -49.11
CA THR A 527 11.17 -5.06 -50.06
C THR A 527 12.31 -4.64 -51.01
N GLN A 528 11.97 -3.90 -52.08
CA GLN A 528 12.96 -3.33 -52.99
C GLN A 528 13.85 -2.27 -52.34
N GLU A 529 13.34 -1.57 -51.31
CA GLU A 529 14.09 -0.55 -50.57
C GLU A 529 15.18 -1.16 -49.68
N ILE A 530 14.94 -2.35 -49.13
CA ILE A 530 15.90 -3.06 -48.27
C ILE A 530 16.89 -3.85 -49.13
N CYS A 531 16.41 -4.53 -50.17
CA CYS A 531 17.25 -5.35 -51.05
C CYS A 531 16.91 -5.09 -52.51
N GLU A 532 17.88 -4.56 -53.26
CA GLU A 532 17.75 -4.34 -54.70
C GLU A 532 17.34 -5.63 -55.43
N CYS A 533 16.54 -5.49 -56.49
CA CYS A 533 16.08 -6.61 -57.29
C CYS A 533 17.24 -7.25 -58.05
N LEU A 534 17.39 -8.58 -57.96
CA LEU A 534 18.44 -9.28 -58.68
C LEU A 534 18.15 -9.26 -60.19
N GLN A 535 19.22 -9.18 -60.99
CA GLN A 535 19.10 -9.12 -62.46
C GLN A 535 18.67 -10.45 -63.11
N LYS A 536 18.76 -11.56 -62.38
CA LYS A 536 18.31 -12.90 -62.79
C LYS A 536 17.83 -13.69 -61.57
N SER A 537 16.76 -14.48 -61.74
CA SER A 537 16.27 -15.45 -60.76
C SER A 537 15.95 -14.89 -59.36
N ASP A 538 15.55 -13.62 -59.25
CA ASP A 538 15.02 -13.06 -58.00
C ASP A 538 13.69 -13.76 -57.67
N PRO A 539 13.57 -14.41 -56.49
CA PRO A 539 12.37 -15.12 -56.09
C PRO A 539 11.14 -14.20 -55.92
N ARG A 540 11.35 -12.88 -55.89
CA ARG A 540 10.28 -11.87 -55.79
C ARG A 540 9.82 -11.33 -57.15
N ALA A 541 10.37 -11.84 -58.26
CA ALA A 541 10.05 -11.36 -59.60
C ALA A 541 8.58 -11.62 -59.97
N GLY A 542 7.91 -10.58 -60.45
CA GLY A 542 6.48 -10.57 -60.79
C GLY A 542 5.56 -10.06 -59.68
N ASP A 543 6.07 -9.82 -58.47
CA ASP A 543 5.29 -9.35 -57.32
C ASP A 543 5.92 -8.07 -56.73
N VAL A 544 7.04 -8.20 -55.99
CA VAL A 544 7.79 -7.04 -55.44
C VAL A 544 8.80 -6.50 -56.46
N CYS A 545 9.40 -7.37 -57.28
CA CYS A 545 10.35 -7.00 -58.32
C CYS A 545 9.71 -7.13 -59.72
N PRO A 546 10.10 -6.30 -60.71
CA PRO A 546 9.61 -6.43 -62.08
C PRO A 546 9.84 -7.85 -62.64
N PRO A 547 8.89 -8.41 -63.41
CA PRO A 547 9.04 -9.73 -64.02
C PRO A 547 10.16 -9.73 -65.09
N TYR A 548 10.85 -10.86 -65.22
CA TYR A 548 11.85 -11.03 -66.29
C TYR A 548 11.20 -11.29 -67.63
N CYS A 549 11.70 -10.64 -68.68
CA CYS A 549 11.18 -10.83 -70.03
C CYS A 549 11.60 -12.18 -70.62
N VAL A 550 10.61 -12.97 -71.03
CA VAL A 550 10.80 -14.24 -71.73
C VAL A 550 10.88 -13.97 -73.23
N LYS A 551 11.87 -14.57 -73.91
CA LYS A 551 12.12 -14.38 -75.34
C LYS A 551 10.87 -14.75 -76.16
N GLY A 552 10.12 -13.75 -76.61
CA GLY A 552 8.91 -13.92 -77.44
C GLY A 552 7.68 -13.09 -77.03
N GLN A 553 7.67 -12.45 -75.87
CA GLN A 553 6.60 -11.50 -75.47
C GLN A 553 7.22 -10.19 -74.98
N LEU A 554 7.08 -9.13 -75.77
CA LEU A 554 7.43 -7.76 -75.40
C LEU A 554 6.18 -7.08 -74.82
N SER A 555 6.07 -7.01 -73.49
CA SER A 555 5.30 -5.93 -72.85
C SER A 555 6.28 -4.83 -72.40
N SER A 556 5.76 -3.61 -72.22
CA SER A 556 6.55 -2.39 -71.96
C SER A 556 7.29 -2.36 -70.61
N ASP A 557 7.11 -3.37 -69.75
CA ASP A 557 7.39 -3.25 -68.31
C ASP A 557 8.55 -4.17 -67.82
N CYS A 558 9.37 -4.71 -68.73
CA CYS A 558 10.54 -5.54 -68.38
C CYS A 558 11.88 -4.80 -68.49
N LEU A 559 12.85 -5.19 -67.65
CA LEU A 559 14.27 -4.84 -67.79
C LEU A 559 15.00 -5.72 -68.83
N MET A 560 15.67 -5.11 -69.81
CA MET A 560 16.46 -5.78 -70.85
C MET A 560 17.88 -6.09 -70.36
N ILE A 561 18.31 -7.36 -70.43
CA ILE A 561 19.66 -7.81 -70.05
C ILE A 561 20.68 -7.34 -71.10
N GLN A 562 21.64 -6.51 -70.70
CA GLN A 562 22.65 -5.90 -71.56
C GLN A 562 23.92 -6.76 -71.68
N GLU A 563 23.91 -7.77 -72.57
CA GLU A 563 25.13 -8.48 -72.99
C GLU A 563 25.21 -8.58 -74.52
N MET A 564 25.49 -7.46 -75.19
CA MET A 564 26.09 -7.44 -76.54
C MET A 564 26.81 -6.11 -76.78
N LYS A 565 28.11 -6.01 -76.47
CA LYS A 565 29.01 -5.04 -77.13
C LYS A 565 30.41 -5.61 -77.29
N GLN A 566 30.70 -6.07 -78.50
CA GLN A 566 32.05 -6.20 -79.03
C GLN A 566 32.16 -5.29 -80.26
N PHE A 567 33.35 -4.72 -80.46
CA PHE A 567 33.81 -3.86 -81.55
C PHE A 567 33.41 -2.38 -81.49
N VAL A 568 34.40 -1.50 -81.28
CA VAL A 568 35.00 -0.64 -82.34
C VAL A 568 35.93 0.43 -81.71
N ILE A 569 37.18 0.45 -82.22
CA ILE A 569 38.20 1.55 -82.27
C ILE A 569 39.16 1.76 -81.07
N LYS A 570 40.44 1.43 -81.38
CA LYS A 570 41.70 1.94 -80.79
C LYS A 570 41.87 3.43 -81.10
N GLU A 571 42.53 4.20 -80.23
CA GLU A 571 43.73 4.99 -80.59
C GLU A 571 44.59 5.28 -79.35
N VAL A 572 45.89 5.42 -79.60
CA VAL A 572 47.05 5.49 -78.71
C VAL A 572 47.63 6.89 -78.80
N VAL A 573 47.92 7.59 -77.70
CA VAL A 573 49.05 8.53 -77.57
C VAL A 573 49.41 8.76 -76.08
N ASP A 574 50.65 8.46 -75.68
CA ASP A 574 51.32 8.90 -74.42
C ASP A 574 52.27 10.12 -74.71
N PRO A 575 53.02 10.69 -73.74
CA PRO A 575 52.79 11.94 -73.00
C PRO A 575 53.86 13.03 -73.35
N PRO A 576 54.01 14.12 -72.56
CA PRO A 576 55.21 14.15 -71.70
C PRO A 576 55.12 14.89 -70.36
N ILE A 577 56.16 14.60 -69.56
CA ILE A 577 56.59 15.00 -68.22
C ILE A 577 57.10 16.46 -68.16
N THR A 578 56.92 17.16 -67.02
CA THR A 578 57.98 17.90 -66.26
C THR A 578 57.44 18.54 -64.96
N ASP A 579 58.09 18.20 -63.83
CA ASP A 579 58.18 18.90 -62.53
C ASP A 579 59.13 20.14 -62.61
N PRO A 580 59.39 20.99 -61.57
CA PRO A 580 58.99 20.94 -60.15
C PRO A 580 58.51 22.29 -59.51
N ASP A 581 58.07 22.18 -58.24
CA ASP A 581 57.97 23.15 -57.11
C ASP A 581 59.13 24.19 -57.01
N PRO A 582 59.14 25.27 -56.16
CA PRO A 582 58.49 25.40 -54.83
C PRO A 582 57.95 26.80 -54.44
N SER A 583 57.26 26.92 -53.30
CA SER A 583 57.69 27.75 -52.14
C SER A 583 56.54 28.19 -51.21
N ASP A 584 56.87 28.11 -49.93
CA ASP A 584 56.12 28.45 -48.72
C ASP A 584 55.60 29.89 -48.65
N THR A 585 54.43 30.11 -48.03
CA THR A 585 54.29 30.93 -46.80
C THR A 585 52.88 30.88 -46.19
N LYS A 586 52.84 30.73 -44.88
CA LYS A 586 51.74 30.97 -43.90
C LYS A 586 51.96 32.38 -43.27
N PRO A 587 51.14 32.92 -42.33
CA PRO A 587 49.80 32.55 -41.81
C PRO A 587 48.87 33.79 -41.55
N ASP A 588 47.78 33.57 -40.79
CA ASP A 588 46.98 34.52 -39.96
C ASP A 588 46.02 35.47 -40.72
N ASP A 589 44.79 35.80 -40.29
CA ASP A 589 44.04 35.58 -39.04
C ASP A 589 42.55 35.98 -39.25
N GLU A 590 41.72 35.74 -38.23
CA GLU A 590 40.40 36.34 -37.91
C GLU A 590 39.07 35.81 -38.53
N GLN A 591 38.45 34.90 -37.74
CA GLN A 591 37.16 35.02 -37.04
C GLN A 591 35.86 35.61 -37.66
N GLN A 592 34.78 34.83 -37.40
CA GLN A 592 33.37 35.20 -37.15
C GLN A 592 32.55 35.71 -38.35
N ASP A 593 31.35 35.22 -38.65
CA ASP A 593 30.22 34.95 -37.75
C ASP A 593 29.17 34.05 -38.46
N GLY A 594 28.35 33.34 -37.68
CA GLY A 594 27.20 32.56 -38.17
C GLY A 594 25.98 33.43 -38.55
N PRO A 595 24.74 32.89 -38.72
CA PRO A 595 24.26 31.57 -38.31
C PRO A 595 23.42 30.78 -39.36
N LYS A 596 23.18 29.51 -39.02
CA LYS A 596 22.25 28.55 -39.62
C LYS A 596 20.81 28.71 -39.07
N GLN A 597 19.81 28.33 -39.87
CA GLN A 597 18.68 27.43 -39.52
C GLN A 597 17.89 27.16 -40.82
N GLU A 598 17.80 25.94 -41.36
CA GLU A 598 17.21 24.67 -40.88
C GLU A 598 15.69 24.57 -41.19
N GLN A 599 15.38 23.58 -42.03
CA GLN A 599 14.03 23.16 -42.46
C GLN A 599 13.50 22.05 -41.53
N LYS A 600 12.17 21.96 -41.47
CA LYS A 600 11.36 21.19 -40.51
C LYS A 600 10.50 20.15 -41.25
N LYS A 601 10.52 18.88 -40.81
CA LYS A 601 9.39 17.89 -40.76
C LYS A 601 9.92 16.56 -40.17
N THR A 602 9.66 16.18 -38.91
CA THR A 602 8.50 15.51 -38.29
C THR A 602 8.25 14.06 -38.76
N GLU A 603 8.65 13.11 -37.90
CA GLU A 603 8.31 11.68 -37.87
C GLU A 603 7.37 11.37 -36.68
N GLU A 604 6.53 10.34 -36.83
CA GLU A 604 5.73 9.68 -35.79
C GLU A 604 6.48 8.43 -35.27
N GLU A 605 6.60 8.29 -33.95
CA GLU A 605 6.90 7.01 -33.26
C GLU A 605 5.99 6.87 -32.02
N SER A 606 5.50 5.66 -31.73
CA SER A 606 5.46 5.06 -30.38
C SER A 606 4.73 3.70 -30.37
N SER A 607 5.47 2.59 -30.16
CA SER A 607 4.87 1.31 -29.70
C SER A 607 5.85 0.32 -29.02
N SER A 608 7.07 0.71 -28.62
CA SER A 608 8.04 -0.22 -28.00
C SER A 608 8.31 0.03 -26.51
N ALA A 609 7.87 1.16 -25.94
CA ALA A 609 8.18 1.53 -24.56
C ALA A 609 7.38 0.75 -23.48
N ASN A 610 6.24 0.14 -23.83
CA ASN A 610 5.38 -0.54 -22.85
C ASN A 610 5.85 -1.95 -22.46
N LEU A 611 6.65 -2.64 -23.29
CA LEU A 611 7.06 -4.02 -22.99
C LEU A 611 8.24 -4.09 -22.01
N ILE A 612 9.10 -3.07 -22.00
CA ILE A 612 10.29 -3.03 -21.14
C ILE A 612 9.95 -2.60 -19.70
N MET A 613 8.90 -1.79 -19.51
CA MET A 613 8.43 -1.40 -18.17
C MET A 613 7.77 -2.57 -17.42
N ILE A 614 7.09 -3.47 -18.13
CA ILE A 614 6.41 -4.63 -17.53
C ILE A 614 7.43 -5.66 -17.01
N ILE A 615 8.54 -5.89 -17.72
CA ILE A 615 9.55 -6.89 -17.33
C ILE A 615 10.30 -6.45 -16.05
N SER A 616 10.61 -5.16 -15.90
CA SER A 616 11.28 -4.61 -14.73
C SER A 616 10.43 -4.68 -13.45
N ILE A 617 9.10 -4.60 -13.55
CA ILE A 617 8.19 -4.74 -12.41
C ILE A 617 8.13 -6.19 -11.91
N THR A 618 8.13 -7.18 -12.81
CA THR A 618 8.09 -8.61 -12.43
C THR A 618 9.37 -9.13 -11.75
N VAL A 619 10.53 -8.54 -12.03
CA VAL A 619 11.80 -8.91 -11.38
C VAL A 619 11.94 -8.24 -10.01
N GLY A 620 11.36 -7.04 -9.82
CA GLY A 620 11.29 -6.38 -8.51
C GLY A 620 10.44 -7.14 -7.50
N ILE A 621 9.27 -7.66 -7.92
CA ILE A 621 8.32 -8.35 -7.02
C ILE A 621 8.89 -9.69 -6.50
N LYS A 622 9.68 -10.42 -7.30
CA LYS A 622 10.32 -11.68 -6.84
C LYS A 622 11.40 -11.47 -5.79
N LYS A 623 12.02 -10.28 -5.75
CA LYS A 623 13.11 -9.97 -4.81
C LYS A 623 12.58 -9.47 -3.45
N GLU A 624 11.37 -8.93 -3.42
CA GLU A 624 10.66 -8.57 -2.17
C GLU A 624 10.08 -9.81 -1.47
N GLU A 625 9.61 -10.83 -2.21
CA GLU A 625 9.10 -12.08 -1.61
C GLU A 625 10.19 -12.90 -0.88
N GLU A 626 11.43 -12.90 -1.36
CA GLU A 626 12.55 -13.59 -0.68
C GLU A 626 12.98 -12.88 0.62
N PHE A 627 12.86 -11.54 0.67
CA PHE A 627 13.18 -10.76 1.86
C PHE A 627 12.15 -10.96 2.99
N PHE A 628 10.86 -11.07 2.64
CA PHE A 628 9.80 -11.35 3.63
C PHE A 628 9.87 -12.76 4.23
N GLN A 629 10.39 -13.76 3.50
CA GLN A 629 10.56 -15.11 4.05
C GLN A 629 11.69 -15.21 5.08
N GLU A 630 12.79 -14.45 4.92
CA GLU A 630 13.87 -14.43 5.92
C GLU A 630 13.46 -13.73 7.23
N GLU A 631 12.69 -12.64 7.15
CA GLU A 631 12.17 -11.97 8.36
C GLU A 631 11.15 -12.84 9.11
N GLU A 632 10.27 -13.57 8.40
CA GLU A 632 9.30 -14.46 9.04
C GLU A 632 9.98 -15.65 9.74
N GLN A 633 11.06 -16.19 9.16
CA GLN A 633 11.87 -17.24 9.78
C GLN A 633 12.58 -16.74 11.05
N SER A 634 13.08 -15.50 11.04
CA SER A 634 13.71 -14.85 12.19
C SER A 634 12.72 -14.61 13.33
N LEU A 635 11.50 -14.12 13.02
CA LEU A 635 10.43 -13.92 13.98
C LEU A 635 9.92 -15.23 14.61
N ARG A 636 9.83 -16.33 13.85
CA ARG A 636 9.49 -17.66 14.39
C ARG A 636 10.53 -18.17 15.38
N ASN A 637 11.81 -17.92 15.13
CA ASN A 637 12.89 -18.30 16.06
C ASN A 637 12.83 -17.49 17.35
N ILE A 638 12.60 -16.17 17.27
CA ILE A 638 12.43 -15.30 18.45
C ILE A 638 11.22 -15.71 19.29
N ILE A 639 10.08 -16.05 18.65
CA ILE A 639 8.89 -16.53 19.36
C ILE A 639 9.12 -17.92 20.00
N GLY A 640 9.95 -18.76 19.39
CA GLY A 640 10.40 -20.04 19.96
C GLY A 640 11.20 -19.86 21.25
N ASP A 641 12.15 -18.93 21.25
CA ASP A 641 13.01 -18.63 22.40
C ASP A 641 12.22 -18.00 23.57
N ILE A 642 11.22 -17.16 23.26
CA ILE A 642 10.33 -16.57 24.26
C ILE A 642 9.44 -17.64 24.90
N LYS A 643 8.97 -18.64 24.15
CA LYS A 643 8.16 -19.76 24.68
C LYS A 643 8.96 -20.76 25.51
N GLN A 644 10.29 -20.80 25.38
CA GLN A 644 11.16 -21.59 26.24
C GLN A 644 11.58 -20.87 27.53
N SER A 645 11.36 -19.55 27.59
CA SER A 645 11.73 -18.71 28.73
C SER A 645 10.57 -18.43 29.70
N TYR A 646 9.36 -18.90 29.37
CA TYR A 646 8.19 -19.02 30.26
C TYR A 646 7.92 -20.49 30.56
#